data_AF-A0A9Q9CY09-F1
#
_entry.id   AF-A0A9Q9CY09-F1
#
_cell.length_a   1.000
_cell.length_b   1.000
_cell.length_c   1.000
_cell.angle_alpha   90.00
_cell.angle_beta   90.00
_cell.angle_gamma   90.00
#
_symmetry.space_group_name_H-M   'P 1'
#
loop_
_entity.id
_entity.type
_entity.pdbx_description
1 polymer ?
#
loop_
_entity_poly.entity_id
_entity_poly.type
_entity_poly.pdbx_seq_one_letter_code
_entity_poly.pdbx_strand_id
1 'polypeptide(L)'
;MSTLYPEYSSNPEVKGAAAFRYLERMYTLDPETGDIISALSNNEKVSSYSDLWGAVEKDKADNAIEVLEGFSSLRPDLAYLESALIDVYYDRAAADYILANRSIDESRIRWIEQSSLSDIELSRQEAVDILQRTLVEYWSLVENHTQAFITAVPERDLQSAIYLNEEGQHSPVYEGEPLVVGYKDVLLVYQVMNKLLEQQSYLSKVKAIYAGSSEQKVQLANEAQTVLELVLNKESQLSALLENHSQTHFMLSSEKAKLESYSQQLKAIIQWLRGNGNYLGLPDDFVLLLQGYKPQGSVVHDSFDAIEMMLEGQYGLVTTAQQALIKAQEARANYKYQRDIFRQTFSKEQRVLNDRLFALLGCTLEKGDSRSCDSQSQSNRKGSLIAQQQVSIEAAKLAVQRAEAAHKSISENISIELERIEKEKQVSNAVEKIAVLFGRNELLLSKLIKDSQTSATNMHAVINSESTKQSLETLKGFVNSSGQIDMPVLLAALEDLKSNLKSMPADRSDNYTQTLAVLERAAIRGLERGLLDLNSEARIKALTLELETTKVDIAKSLVYLEQEVERLIGFSSEARRLIAQLNQNEVRQAERYYADPLHYSDLTAETLRAELYFVELQEWLFYAVQALEYKWQEPFYDRTRGFDKDSVFEIQDIQQLVDYFASLKRFDDVRNFRATQEATDTVSLKKHIFGYVDTLRGKTMWYPSPDGTGEMLTADEAFKAKLQQLSRRVGTDYWFTAEFSTVKELPRTNFFQGPVVADEGDLTCLLDAGTYLDKIDAVSLNLVVSHDVSGEVSTPAYLTYGGNNYMRSRIPGALTDNEDGVKDELIAYSARFWDVSNGGFFAKDSYRQQMKANIMLSYDKNSELLNPTYSFKERSVAASGWRLSVKLSDRYGDIVDLESIDDIEMRVKHRFQSRNAETCGGGDLGPLLLLK
;
A
#
# COMPACT_ATOMS: atom_id res chain seq x y z
N MET A 1 -25.29 -7.06 22.42
CA MET A 1 -25.58 -6.18 21.27
C MET A 1 -25.11 -4.75 21.49
N SER A 2 -25.65 -3.97 22.43
CA SER A 2 -25.19 -2.58 22.69
C SER A 2 -23.73 -2.45 23.14
N THR A 3 -23.17 -3.49 23.75
CA THR A 3 -21.74 -3.60 24.09
C THR A 3 -20.84 -3.93 22.90
N LEU A 4 -21.42 -4.49 21.84
CA LEU A 4 -20.71 -4.92 20.63
C LEU A 4 -20.77 -3.84 19.56
N TYR A 5 -21.98 -3.37 19.25
CA TYR A 5 -22.23 -2.44 18.16
C TYR A 5 -22.79 -1.12 18.70
N PRO A 6 -22.25 0.03 18.24
CA PRO A 6 -22.70 1.33 18.73
C PRO A 6 -24.16 1.66 18.36
N GLU A 7 -24.66 1.22 17.19
CA GLU A 7 -26.03 1.45 16.71
C GLU A 7 -27.13 0.97 17.67
N TYR A 8 -26.88 -0.07 18.47
CA TYR A 8 -27.88 -0.61 19.42
C TYR A 8 -27.93 0.13 20.77
N SER A 9 -27.12 1.18 20.99
CA SER A 9 -27.10 1.93 22.25
C SER A 9 -27.63 3.34 22.08
N SER A 10 -28.59 3.78 22.90
CA SER A 10 -28.98 5.19 23.01
C SER A 10 -28.09 5.99 23.97
N ASN A 11 -27.23 5.32 24.75
CA ASN A 11 -26.30 5.95 25.69
C ASN A 11 -24.97 6.30 24.99
N PRO A 12 -24.55 7.58 24.93
CA PRO A 12 -23.29 8.02 24.32
C PRO A 12 -22.04 7.39 24.92
N GLU A 13 -22.00 7.15 26.23
CA GLU A 13 -20.85 6.51 26.89
C GLU A 13 -20.66 5.07 26.43
N VAL A 14 -21.77 4.34 26.29
CA VAL A 14 -21.78 2.95 25.80
C VAL A 14 -21.46 2.91 24.30
N LYS A 15 -21.96 3.88 23.49
CA LYS A 15 -21.54 4.04 22.08
C LYS A 15 -20.03 4.27 21.97
N GLY A 16 -19.44 5.04 22.88
CA GLY A 16 -17.99 5.28 22.94
C GLY A 16 -17.16 4.05 23.33
N ALA A 17 -17.79 3.08 23.98
CA ALA A 17 -17.13 1.90 24.56
C ALA A 17 -17.48 0.57 23.87
N ALA A 18 -18.22 0.57 22.75
CA ALA A 18 -18.52 -0.65 21.99
C ALA A 18 -17.25 -1.36 21.49
N ALA A 19 -17.34 -2.65 21.15
CA ALA A 19 -16.21 -3.41 20.60
C ALA A 19 -15.94 -3.05 19.12
N PHE A 20 -16.96 -3.12 18.26
CA PHE A 20 -16.83 -2.91 16.81
C PHE A 20 -17.05 -1.45 16.42
N ARG A 21 -16.31 -0.54 17.06
CA ARG A 21 -16.42 0.90 16.80
C ARG A 21 -16.03 1.27 15.38
N TYR A 22 -15.16 0.48 14.75
CA TYR A 22 -14.69 0.74 13.40
C TYR A 22 -15.84 0.73 12.37
N LEU A 23 -16.91 -0.05 12.59
CA LEU A 23 -18.03 -0.15 11.64
C LEU A 23 -18.72 1.20 11.38
N GLU A 24 -18.71 2.10 12.37
CA GLU A 24 -19.35 3.42 12.26
C GLU A 24 -18.35 4.59 12.32
N ARG A 25 -17.18 4.37 12.92
CA ARG A 25 -16.17 5.42 13.14
C ARG A 25 -15.05 5.40 12.13
N MET A 26 -15.02 4.44 11.21
CA MET A 26 -14.03 4.44 10.14
C MET A 26 -14.28 5.55 9.14
N TYR A 27 -15.54 5.93 8.92
CA TYR A 27 -15.95 6.97 7.99
C TYR A 27 -16.77 8.06 8.67
N THR A 28 -16.68 9.29 8.18
CA THR A 28 -17.50 10.44 8.61
C THR A 28 -17.89 11.29 7.41
N LEU A 29 -18.96 12.07 7.52
CA LEU A 29 -19.30 13.08 6.52
C LEU A 29 -18.53 14.37 6.77
N ASP A 30 -18.00 14.96 5.71
CA ASP A 30 -17.51 16.33 5.72
C ASP A 30 -18.71 17.30 5.63
N PRO A 31 -18.92 18.16 6.64
CA PRO A 31 -20.06 19.06 6.68
C PRO A 31 -19.93 20.30 5.77
N GLU A 32 -18.74 20.62 5.22
CA GLU A 32 -18.59 21.71 4.25
C GLU A 32 -18.75 21.22 2.79
N THR A 33 -18.21 20.03 2.46
CA THR A 33 -18.24 19.50 1.08
C THR A 33 -19.38 18.52 0.83
N GLY A 34 -19.88 17.84 1.86
CA GLY A 34 -20.79 16.71 1.75
C GLY A 34 -20.11 15.39 1.35
N ASP A 35 -18.78 15.35 1.29
CA ASP A 35 -18.01 14.16 0.91
C ASP A 35 -17.79 13.22 2.11
N ILE A 36 -17.64 11.92 1.84
CA ILE A 36 -17.38 10.91 2.88
C ILE A 36 -15.87 10.69 3.01
N ILE A 37 -15.35 10.81 4.24
CA ILE A 37 -13.92 10.76 4.53
C ILE A 37 -13.56 9.66 5.54
N SER A 38 -12.30 9.24 5.57
CA SER A 38 -11.75 8.31 6.57
C SER A 38 -11.33 9.04 7.84
N ALA A 39 -11.90 8.65 8.98
CA ALA A 39 -11.58 9.23 10.29
C ALA A 39 -10.16 8.85 10.79
N LEU A 40 -9.54 7.85 10.18
CA LEU A 40 -8.27 7.24 10.60
C LEU A 40 -7.02 7.99 10.14
N SER A 41 -7.22 9.16 9.56
CA SER A 41 -6.21 9.99 8.89
C SER A 41 -5.67 11.12 9.77
N ASN A 42 -6.14 11.29 11.01
CA ASN A 42 -5.93 12.51 11.78
C ASN A 42 -4.67 12.54 12.70
N ASN A 43 -4.27 13.75 13.11
CA ASN A 43 -2.92 14.20 13.50
C ASN A 43 -2.56 14.15 15.01
N GLU A 44 -1.25 14.01 15.25
CA GLU A 44 -0.48 14.17 16.52
C GLU A 44 -0.49 13.00 17.51
N LYS A 45 -1.63 12.33 17.67
CA LYS A 45 -1.70 10.95 18.19
C LYS A 45 -2.69 10.29 17.24
N VAL A 46 -2.17 9.45 16.35
CA VAL A 46 -3.03 8.70 15.43
C VAL A 46 -4.06 8.01 16.32
N SER A 47 -5.36 8.23 16.12
CA SER A 47 -6.29 7.15 16.41
C SER A 47 -5.94 6.07 15.40
N SER A 48 -4.95 5.24 15.75
CA SER A 48 -4.52 4.13 14.90
C SER A 48 -5.76 3.29 14.62
N TYR A 49 -5.78 2.50 13.55
CA TYR A 49 -6.87 1.52 13.46
C TYR A 49 -6.87 0.62 14.71
N SER A 50 -5.70 0.43 15.35
CA SER A 50 -5.59 -0.21 16.67
C SER A 50 -6.32 0.51 17.81
N ASP A 51 -6.74 1.76 17.63
CA ASP A 51 -7.57 2.50 18.59
C ASP A 51 -9.07 2.33 18.30
N LEU A 52 -9.44 1.95 17.07
CA LEU A 52 -10.80 1.49 16.75
C LEU A 52 -10.97 -0.01 16.99
N TRP A 53 -9.87 -0.77 16.91
CA TRP A 53 -9.81 -2.22 17.03
C TRP A 53 -8.46 -2.66 17.66
N GLY A 54 -8.36 -2.51 18.99
CA GLY A 54 -7.17 -2.86 19.78
C GLY A 54 -7.40 -4.02 20.73
N ALA A 55 -6.48 -4.23 21.68
CA ALA A 55 -6.60 -5.29 22.67
C ALA A 55 -7.90 -5.19 23.50
N VAL A 56 -8.29 -3.97 23.89
CA VAL A 56 -9.52 -3.73 24.67
C VAL A 56 -10.78 -4.10 23.90
N GLU A 57 -10.82 -3.79 22.60
CA GLU A 57 -11.96 -4.14 21.73
C GLU A 57 -12.02 -5.64 21.46
N LYS A 58 -10.86 -6.28 21.26
CA LYS A 58 -10.72 -7.74 21.11
C LYS A 58 -11.23 -8.47 22.35
N ASP A 59 -10.80 -8.05 23.55
CA ASP A 59 -11.27 -8.63 24.81
C ASP A 59 -12.81 -8.53 24.95
N LYS A 60 -13.40 -7.40 24.52
CA LYS A 60 -14.86 -7.23 24.56
C LYS A 60 -15.58 -8.14 23.55
N ALA A 61 -15.02 -8.30 22.35
CA ALA A 61 -15.55 -9.22 21.37
C ALA A 61 -15.47 -10.68 21.87
N ASP A 62 -14.36 -11.07 22.48
CA ASP A 62 -14.15 -12.41 23.05
C ASP A 62 -15.17 -12.71 24.15
N ASN A 63 -15.35 -11.79 25.10
CA ASN A 63 -16.38 -11.91 26.13
C ASN A 63 -17.79 -12.03 25.53
N ALA A 64 -18.06 -11.33 24.43
CA ALA A 64 -19.37 -11.39 23.79
C ALA A 64 -19.60 -12.71 23.03
N ILE A 65 -18.56 -13.28 22.41
CA ILE A 65 -18.59 -14.62 21.81
C ILE A 65 -18.92 -15.64 22.90
N GLU A 66 -18.20 -15.64 24.02
CA GLU A 66 -18.43 -16.58 25.14
C GLU A 66 -19.88 -16.49 25.66
N VAL A 67 -20.40 -15.27 25.79
CA VAL A 67 -21.79 -15.03 26.20
C VAL A 67 -22.79 -15.54 25.16
N LEU A 68 -22.57 -15.26 23.86
CA LEU A 68 -23.45 -15.71 22.79
C LEU A 68 -23.45 -17.23 22.65
N GLU A 69 -22.29 -17.89 22.74
CA GLU A 69 -22.16 -19.35 22.74
C GLU A 69 -22.88 -19.98 23.95
N GLY A 70 -22.72 -19.39 25.14
CA GLY A 70 -23.41 -19.82 26.35
C GLY A 70 -24.94 -19.70 26.24
N PHE A 71 -25.44 -18.60 25.69
CA PHE A 71 -26.89 -18.41 25.48
C PHE A 71 -27.43 -19.31 24.36
N SER A 72 -26.70 -19.49 23.26
CA SER A 72 -27.08 -20.38 22.16
C SER A 72 -27.22 -21.82 22.65
N SER A 73 -26.31 -22.26 23.52
CA SER A 73 -26.37 -23.58 24.17
C SER A 73 -27.61 -23.76 25.07
N LEU A 74 -28.06 -22.68 25.73
CA LEU A 74 -29.24 -22.70 26.60
C LEU A 74 -30.56 -22.56 25.83
N ARG A 75 -30.54 -21.88 24.68
CA ARG A 75 -31.71 -21.52 23.87
C ARG A 75 -31.44 -21.74 22.37
N PRO A 76 -31.31 -23.01 21.94
CA PRO A 76 -31.05 -23.34 20.53
C PRO A 76 -32.23 -23.03 19.61
N ASP A 77 -33.41 -22.72 20.15
CA ASP A 77 -34.61 -22.33 19.41
C ASP A 77 -34.53 -20.91 18.80
N LEU A 78 -33.55 -20.11 19.23
CA LEU A 78 -33.44 -18.70 18.85
C LEU A 78 -32.42 -18.51 17.72
N ALA A 79 -32.86 -18.69 16.47
CA ALA A 79 -32.02 -18.58 15.27
C ALA A 79 -31.23 -17.26 15.16
N TYR A 80 -31.72 -16.16 15.74
CA TYR A 80 -31.02 -14.88 15.73
C TYR A 80 -29.71 -14.89 16.53
N LEU A 81 -29.55 -15.79 17.51
CA LEU A 81 -28.31 -15.93 18.28
C LEU A 81 -27.18 -16.51 17.44
N GLU A 82 -27.49 -17.48 16.57
CA GLU A 82 -26.53 -18.05 15.63
C GLU A 82 -26.12 -17.02 14.57
N SER A 83 -27.07 -16.24 14.04
CA SER A 83 -26.75 -15.15 13.11
C SER A 83 -25.85 -14.09 13.74
N ALA A 84 -26.16 -13.68 14.98
CA ALA A 84 -25.35 -12.72 15.72
C ALA A 84 -23.94 -13.25 16.01
N LEU A 85 -23.80 -14.55 16.29
CA LEU A 85 -22.48 -15.17 16.47
C LEU A 85 -21.66 -15.10 15.18
N ILE A 86 -22.24 -15.46 14.03
CA ILE A 86 -21.57 -15.38 12.73
C ILE A 86 -21.17 -13.92 12.41
N ASP A 87 -22.03 -12.94 12.70
CA ASP A 87 -21.72 -11.52 12.51
C ASP A 87 -20.50 -11.09 13.35
N VAL A 88 -20.45 -11.45 14.64
CA VAL A 88 -19.33 -11.09 15.53
C VAL A 88 -18.00 -11.66 15.03
N TYR A 89 -17.97 -12.92 14.58
CA TYR A 89 -16.78 -13.52 14.00
C TYR A 89 -16.38 -12.86 12.67
N TYR A 90 -17.36 -12.53 11.82
CA TYR A 90 -17.14 -11.80 10.57
C TYR A 90 -16.52 -10.43 10.83
N ASP A 91 -17.10 -9.63 11.71
CA ASP A 91 -16.64 -8.28 12.01
C ASP A 91 -15.24 -8.29 12.64
N ARG A 92 -14.96 -9.26 13.52
CA ARG A 92 -13.61 -9.49 14.05
C ARG A 92 -12.61 -9.79 12.93
N ALA A 93 -12.93 -10.73 12.04
CA ALA A 93 -12.03 -11.13 10.97
C ALA A 93 -11.85 -10.01 9.92
N ALA A 94 -12.90 -9.27 9.60
CA ALA A 94 -12.84 -8.11 8.72
C ALA A 94 -11.94 -7.02 9.31
N ALA A 95 -12.05 -6.78 10.62
CA ALA A 95 -11.23 -5.79 11.31
C ALA A 95 -9.74 -6.17 11.33
N ASP A 96 -9.43 -7.43 11.63
CA ASP A 96 -8.06 -7.92 11.58
C ASP A 96 -7.50 -7.96 10.14
N TYR A 97 -8.33 -8.25 9.13
CA TYR A 97 -7.93 -8.16 7.73
C TYR A 97 -7.55 -6.73 7.33
N ILE A 98 -8.29 -5.71 7.81
CA ILE A 98 -7.94 -4.30 7.62
C ILE A 98 -6.60 -3.98 8.31
N LEU A 99 -6.38 -4.46 9.54
CA LEU A 99 -5.09 -4.30 10.24
C LEU A 99 -3.93 -4.91 9.45
N ALA A 100 -4.08 -6.14 8.98
CA ALA A 100 -3.04 -6.81 8.19
C ALA A 100 -2.72 -6.03 6.91
N ASN A 101 -3.73 -5.53 6.20
CA ASN A 101 -3.52 -4.71 5.01
C ASN A 101 -2.76 -3.41 5.31
N ARG A 102 -2.98 -2.80 6.49
CA ARG A 102 -2.21 -1.62 6.91
C ARG A 102 -0.74 -1.94 7.15
N SER A 103 -0.43 -3.06 7.81
CA SER A 103 0.96 -3.51 7.99
C SER A 103 1.62 -3.81 6.63
N ILE A 104 0.87 -4.37 5.67
CA ILE A 104 1.32 -4.58 4.29
C ILE A 104 1.62 -3.25 3.58
N ASP A 105 0.70 -2.29 3.63
CA ASP A 105 0.90 -0.99 3.01
C ASP A 105 2.07 -0.23 3.66
N GLU A 106 2.23 -0.35 4.97
CA GLU A 106 3.38 0.21 5.69
C GLU A 106 4.70 -0.42 5.22
N SER A 107 4.75 -1.74 5.02
CA SER A 107 5.95 -2.40 4.51
C SER A 107 6.32 -1.93 3.09
N ARG A 108 5.32 -1.69 2.22
CA ARG A 108 5.54 -1.14 0.88
C ARG A 108 6.00 0.31 0.90
N ILE A 109 5.42 1.12 1.78
CA ILE A 109 5.86 2.50 2.01
C ILE A 109 7.32 2.51 2.48
N ARG A 110 7.67 1.66 3.45
CA ARG A 110 9.06 1.50 3.93
C ARG A 110 10.00 1.08 2.80
N TRP A 111 9.57 0.17 1.93
CA TRP A 111 10.32 -0.26 0.74
C TRP A 111 10.59 0.89 -0.24
N ILE A 112 9.58 1.66 -0.66
CA ILE A 112 9.79 2.79 -1.59
C ILE A 112 10.59 3.96 -0.96
N GLU A 113 10.57 4.07 0.38
CA GLU A 113 11.38 5.00 1.16
C GLU A 113 12.82 4.48 1.39
N GLN A 114 13.16 3.29 0.88
CA GLN A 114 14.46 2.64 1.05
C GLN A 114 14.85 2.49 2.53
N SER A 115 13.87 2.14 3.37
CA SER A 115 14.08 1.83 4.78
C SER A 115 14.91 0.55 4.96
N SER A 116 15.29 0.24 6.20
CA SER A 116 16.03 -0.99 6.47
C SER A 116 15.16 -2.22 6.14
N LEU A 117 15.79 -3.26 5.61
CA LEU A 117 15.12 -4.53 5.31
C LEU A 117 14.52 -5.18 6.56
N SER A 118 15.10 -4.97 7.75
CA SER A 118 14.50 -5.40 9.02
C SER A 118 13.17 -4.70 9.32
N ASP A 119 13.02 -3.42 8.94
CA ASP A 119 11.75 -2.71 9.12
C ASP A 119 10.68 -3.22 8.15
N ILE A 120 11.08 -3.57 6.92
CA ILE A 120 10.18 -4.19 5.92
C ILE A 120 9.74 -5.57 6.39
N GLU A 121 10.68 -6.39 6.86
CA GLU A 121 10.43 -7.72 7.41
C GLU A 121 9.46 -7.67 8.59
N LEU A 122 9.68 -6.76 9.54
CA LEU A 122 8.85 -6.62 10.73
C LEU A 122 7.37 -6.38 10.37
N SER A 123 7.11 -5.41 9.49
CA SER A 123 5.74 -5.10 9.06
C SER A 123 5.09 -6.24 8.28
N ARG A 124 5.87 -7.02 7.51
CA ARG A 124 5.36 -8.21 6.81
C ARG A 124 5.07 -9.36 7.79
N GLN A 125 5.93 -9.57 8.79
CA GLN A 125 5.72 -10.55 9.85
C GLN A 125 4.45 -10.24 10.64
N GLU A 126 4.24 -8.97 11.03
CA GLU A 126 3.01 -8.54 11.71
C GLU A 126 1.76 -8.87 10.89
N ALA A 127 1.79 -8.65 9.57
CA ALA A 127 0.67 -9.00 8.70
C ALA A 127 0.41 -10.51 8.65
N VAL A 128 1.46 -11.33 8.52
CA VAL A 128 1.35 -12.80 8.54
C VAL A 128 0.77 -13.28 9.88
N ASP A 129 1.27 -12.78 11.00
CA ASP A 129 0.83 -13.18 12.34
C ASP A 129 -0.65 -12.84 12.57
N ILE A 130 -1.08 -11.65 12.13
CA ILE A 130 -2.48 -11.23 12.19
C ILE A 130 -3.34 -12.17 11.35
N LEU A 131 -3.01 -12.36 10.06
CA LEU A 131 -3.80 -13.17 9.13
C LEU A 131 -3.88 -14.65 9.56
N GLN A 132 -2.78 -15.21 10.03
CA GLN A 132 -2.74 -16.59 10.52
C GLN A 132 -3.63 -16.77 11.75
N ARG A 133 -3.53 -15.84 12.72
CA ARG A 133 -4.41 -15.86 13.90
C ARG A 133 -5.88 -15.69 13.50
N THR A 134 -6.19 -14.73 12.63
CA THR A 134 -7.57 -14.51 12.15
C THR A 134 -8.15 -15.75 11.50
N LEU A 135 -7.37 -16.44 10.66
CA LEU A 135 -7.81 -17.68 10.03
C LEU A 135 -8.14 -18.76 11.06
N VAL A 136 -7.27 -18.98 12.05
CA VAL A 136 -7.47 -19.98 13.11
C VAL A 136 -8.68 -19.63 13.98
N GLU A 137 -8.79 -18.37 14.40
CA GLU A 137 -9.89 -17.90 15.25
C GLU A 137 -11.24 -17.99 14.53
N TYR A 138 -11.32 -17.51 13.28
CA TYR A 138 -12.55 -17.62 12.48
C TYR A 138 -12.95 -19.09 12.27
N TRP A 139 -11.96 -19.98 12.16
CA TRP A 139 -12.24 -21.40 11.97
C TRP A 139 -12.94 -22.07 13.15
N SER A 140 -12.79 -21.53 14.37
CA SER A 140 -13.52 -22.03 15.54
C SER A 140 -15.04 -21.94 15.37
N LEU A 141 -15.54 -20.89 14.70
CA LEU A 141 -16.95 -20.78 14.32
C LEU A 141 -17.36 -21.91 13.37
N VAL A 142 -16.56 -22.16 12.34
CA VAL A 142 -16.87 -23.17 11.30
C VAL A 142 -16.89 -24.58 11.91
N GLU A 143 -15.96 -24.89 12.81
CA GLU A 143 -15.87 -26.18 13.50
C GLU A 143 -17.00 -26.37 14.54
N ASN A 144 -17.30 -25.35 15.35
CA ASN A 144 -18.28 -25.47 16.43
C ASN A 144 -19.73 -25.30 15.96
N HIS A 145 -19.96 -24.55 14.88
CA HIS A 145 -21.29 -24.15 14.40
C HIS A 145 -21.51 -24.48 12.91
N THR A 146 -20.96 -25.59 12.43
CA THR A 146 -20.93 -25.96 11.00
C THR A 146 -22.29 -25.87 10.30
N GLN A 147 -23.35 -26.42 10.89
CA GLN A 147 -24.67 -26.44 10.25
C GLN A 147 -25.29 -25.05 10.14
N ALA A 148 -25.14 -24.23 11.19
CA ALA A 148 -25.61 -22.85 11.19
C ALA A 148 -24.87 -22.02 10.14
N PHE A 149 -23.55 -22.20 10.06
CA PHE A 149 -22.70 -21.56 9.05
C PHE A 149 -23.16 -21.90 7.62
N ILE A 150 -23.24 -23.18 7.25
CA ILE A 150 -23.62 -23.60 5.89
C ILE A 150 -25.03 -23.12 5.51
N THR A 151 -25.95 -23.09 6.47
CA THR A 151 -27.33 -22.68 6.23
C THR A 151 -27.42 -21.17 5.99
N ALA A 152 -26.66 -20.37 6.75
CA ALA A 152 -26.77 -18.91 6.71
C ALA A 152 -25.98 -18.27 5.56
N VAL A 153 -24.78 -18.78 5.27
CA VAL A 153 -23.82 -18.17 4.34
C VAL A 153 -24.38 -17.84 2.94
N PRO A 154 -25.19 -18.70 2.27
CA PRO A 154 -25.70 -18.40 0.92
C PRO A 154 -26.53 -17.12 0.83
N GLU A 155 -27.18 -16.70 1.91
CA GLU A 155 -28.07 -15.52 1.97
C GLU A 155 -27.40 -14.29 2.58
N ARG A 156 -26.12 -14.38 2.95
CA ARG A 156 -25.41 -13.32 3.67
C ARG A 156 -24.68 -12.37 2.73
N ASP A 157 -25.37 -11.27 2.43
CA ASP A 157 -24.90 -10.18 1.58
C ASP A 157 -23.91 -9.25 2.31
N LEU A 158 -22.90 -8.76 1.58
CA LEU A 158 -22.02 -7.69 2.03
C LEU A 158 -22.65 -6.33 1.71
N GLN A 159 -23.02 -5.61 2.76
CA GLN A 159 -23.53 -4.24 2.63
C GLN A 159 -22.38 -3.23 2.59
N SER A 160 -22.69 -2.04 2.07
CA SER A 160 -21.76 -0.90 2.16
C SER A 160 -21.48 -0.55 3.61
N ALA A 161 -20.27 -0.08 3.91
CA ALA A 161 -19.93 0.46 5.22
C ALA A 161 -20.87 1.64 5.58
N ILE A 162 -21.00 1.96 6.85
CA ILE A 162 -21.88 3.04 7.33
C ILE A 162 -21.08 4.17 7.99
N TYR A 163 -21.67 5.36 8.00
CA TYR A 163 -21.17 6.53 8.73
C TYR A 163 -22.32 7.26 9.43
N LEU A 164 -22.00 8.14 10.38
CA LEU A 164 -22.97 9.03 11.02
C LEU A 164 -23.10 10.34 10.22
N ASN A 165 -24.30 10.64 9.73
CA ASN A 165 -24.58 11.88 9.01
C ASN A 165 -24.71 13.09 9.96
N GLU A 166 -24.88 14.30 9.41
CA GLU A 166 -25.02 15.55 10.18
C GLU A 166 -26.17 15.54 11.20
N GLU A 167 -27.19 14.71 10.96
CA GLU A 167 -28.36 14.56 11.81
C GLU A 167 -28.17 13.48 12.89
N GLY A 168 -26.99 12.84 12.93
CA GLY A 168 -26.66 11.75 13.84
C GLY A 168 -27.32 10.42 13.49
N GLN A 169 -27.77 10.25 12.25
CA GLN A 169 -28.36 9.02 11.73
C GLN A 169 -27.31 8.19 10.96
N HIS A 170 -27.51 6.87 10.94
CA HIS A 170 -26.64 5.96 10.19
C HIS A 170 -26.99 6.00 8.70
N SER A 171 -26.00 6.28 7.86
CA SER A 171 -26.14 6.31 6.40
C SER A 171 -25.05 5.44 5.74
N PRO A 172 -25.36 4.73 4.64
CA PRO A 172 -24.35 3.93 3.95
C PRO A 172 -23.37 4.83 3.19
N VAL A 173 -22.12 4.41 3.10
CA VAL A 173 -21.06 5.09 2.34
C VAL A 173 -21.38 5.09 0.84
N TYR A 174 -22.09 4.05 0.38
CA TYR A 174 -22.55 3.93 -0.99
C TYR A 174 -24.02 3.49 -0.97
N GLU A 175 -24.91 4.32 -1.51
CA GLU A 175 -26.32 3.98 -1.70
C GLU A 175 -26.47 3.07 -2.93
N GLY A 176 -26.91 1.82 -2.74
CA GLY A 176 -27.07 0.87 -3.85
C GLY A 176 -27.44 -0.54 -3.41
N GLU A 177 -27.38 -1.47 -4.36
CA GLU A 177 -27.46 -2.91 -4.11
C GLU A 177 -26.26 -3.37 -3.25
N PRO A 178 -26.36 -4.55 -2.59
CA PRO A 178 -25.25 -5.10 -1.83
C PRO A 178 -23.98 -5.21 -2.67
N LEU A 179 -22.83 -4.91 -2.06
CA LEU A 179 -21.51 -4.99 -2.72
C LEU A 179 -21.19 -6.42 -3.16
N VAL A 180 -21.66 -7.40 -2.39
CA VAL A 180 -21.60 -8.82 -2.71
C VAL A 180 -22.93 -9.45 -2.30
N VAL A 181 -23.53 -10.22 -3.20
CA VAL A 181 -24.75 -10.97 -2.93
C VAL A 181 -24.38 -12.40 -2.51
N GLY A 182 -24.75 -12.77 -1.29
CA GLY A 182 -24.44 -14.06 -0.68
C GLY A 182 -22.95 -14.30 -0.39
N TYR A 183 -22.67 -15.28 0.47
CA TYR A 183 -21.33 -15.82 0.72
C TYR A 183 -20.26 -14.82 1.21
N LYS A 184 -20.63 -13.66 1.79
CA LYS A 184 -19.64 -12.67 2.27
C LYS A 184 -18.59 -13.27 3.22
N ASP A 185 -19.03 -14.19 4.08
CA ASP A 185 -18.21 -14.85 5.09
C ASP A 185 -17.17 -15.77 4.46
N VAL A 186 -17.58 -16.59 3.48
CA VAL A 186 -16.70 -17.49 2.73
C VAL A 186 -15.72 -16.69 1.88
N LEU A 187 -16.17 -15.59 1.29
CA LEU A 187 -15.30 -14.70 0.52
C LEU A 187 -14.18 -14.13 1.39
N LEU A 188 -14.51 -13.63 2.58
CA LEU A 188 -13.54 -13.13 3.54
C LEU A 188 -12.52 -14.20 3.94
N VAL A 189 -12.97 -15.43 4.20
CA VAL A 189 -12.08 -16.54 4.55
C VAL A 189 -11.10 -16.86 3.41
N TYR A 190 -11.56 -16.92 2.15
CA TYR A 190 -10.66 -17.08 1.01
C TYR A 190 -9.69 -15.90 0.85
N GLN A 191 -10.15 -14.66 1.05
CA GLN A 191 -9.29 -13.47 1.01
C GLN A 191 -8.20 -13.51 2.08
N VAL A 192 -8.53 -13.93 3.31
CA VAL A 192 -7.55 -14.12 4.40
C VAL A 192 -6.53 -15.19 4.02
N MET A 193 -6.97 -16.35 3.50
CA MET A 193 -6.07 -17.42 3.04
C MET A 193 -5.15 -16.96 1.91
N ASN A 194 -5.69 -16.28 0.90
CA ASN A 194 -4.93 -15.71 -0.22
C ASN A 194 -3.87 -14.75 0.27
N LYS A 195 -4.27 -13.81 1.14
CA LYS A 195 -3.38 -12.79 1.68
C LYS A 195 -2.29 -13.42 2.54
N LEU A 196 -2.63 -14.41 3.36
CA LEU A 196 -1.66 -15.13 4.19
C LEU A 196 -0.58 -15.81 3.34
N LEU A 197 -0.95 -16.53 2.28
CA LEU A 197 0.04 -17.19 1.41
C LEU A 197 0.89 -16.19 0.61
N GLU A 198 0.28 -15.11 0.11
CA GLU A 198 0.99 -14.03 -0.57
C GLU A 198 2.05 -13.41 0.36
N GLN A 199 1.66 -13.05 1.58
CA GLN A 199 2.56 -12.42 2.55
C GLN A 199 3.63 -13.37 3.07
N GLN A 200 3.29 -14.64 3.30
CA GLN A 200 4.28 -15.66 3.67
C GLN A 200 5.31 -15.88 2.56
N SER A 201 4.90 -15.82 1.30
CA SER A 201 5.81 -15.93 0.15
C SER A 201 6.82 -14.79 0.13
N TYR A 202 6.33 -13.55 0.30
CA TYR A 202 7.20 -12.37 0.38
C TYR A 202 8.18 -12.46 1.56
N LEU A 203 7.66 -12.75 2.75
CA LEU A 203 8.44 -12.83 3.99
C LEU A 203 9.53 -13.90 3.90
N SER A 204 9.21 -15.07 3.35
CA SER A 204 10.18 -16.16 3.15
C SER A 204 11.34 -15.73 2.26
N LYS A 205 11.05 -14.99 1.18
CA LYS A 205 12.07 -14.46 0.26
C LYS A 205 12.96 -13.41 0.93
N VAL A 206 12.39 -12.48 1.68
CA VAL A 206 13.16 -11.46 2.40
C VAL A 206 14.07 -12.08 3.46
N LYS A 207 13.54 -13.00 4.29
CA LYS A 207 14.34 -13.70 5.31
C LYS A 207 15.47 -14.54 4.71
N ALA A 208 15.25 -15.10 3.51
CA ALA A 208 16.24 -15.92 2.83
C ALA A 208 17.50 -15.17 2.41
N ILE A 209 17.43 -13.84 2.20
CA ILE A 209 18.58 -12.98 1.87
C ILE A 209 19.59 -12.99 3.03
N TYR A 210 19.12 -13.06 4.27
CA TYR A 210 19.96 -13.05 5.47
C TYR A 210 20.32 -14.45 5.98
N ALA A 211 19.76 -15.50 5.39
CA ALA A 211 20.01 -16.88 5.79
C ALA A 211 21.40 -17.32 5.33
N GLY A 212 22.39 -17.14 6.20
CA GLY A 212 23.79 -17.45 5.96
C GLY A 212 24.13 -18.94 5.97
N SER A 213 23.22 -19.82 6.42
CA SER A 213 23.41 -21.27 6.40
C SER A 213 22.26 -22.02 5.72
N SER A 214 22.56 -23.19 5.16
CA SER A 214 21.55 -24.10 4.62
C SER A 214 20.54 -24.54 5.69
N GLU A 215 20.97 -24.69 6.95
CA GLU A 215 20.09 -25.00 8.08
C GLU A 215 19.04 -23.91 8.33
N GLN A 216 19.44 -22.63 8.26
CA GLN A 216 18.50 -21.50 8.39
C GLN A 216 17.49 -21.49 7.25
N LYS A 217 17.92 -21.73 6.00
CA LYS A 217 17.01 -21.83 4.85
C LYS A 217 16.01 -22.98 5.01
N VAL A 218 16.43 -24.13 5.55
CA VAL A 218 15.54 -25.26 5.85
C VAL A 218 14.53 -24.92 6.95
N GLN A 219 14.91 -24.13 7.96
CA GLN A 219 13.97 -23.65 8.99
C GLN A 219 12.89 -22.74 8.36
N LEU A 220 13.29 -21.78 7.53
CA LEU A 220 12.35 -20.93 6.78
C LEU A 220 11.41 -21.76 5.89
N ALA A 221 11.93 -22.81 5.25
CA ALA A 221 11.12 -23.72 4.45
C ALA A 221 10.05 -24.44 5.30
N ASN A 222 10.38 -24.81 6.55
CA ASN A 222 9.44 -25.48 7.45
C ASN A 222 8.37 -24.51 8.00
N GLU A 223 8.74 -23.26 8.28
CA GLU A 223 7.78 -22.20 8.63
C GLU A 223 6.77 -21.99 7.50
N ALA A 224 7.26 -21.79 6.27
CA ALA A 224 6.42 -21.65 5.07
C ALA A 224 5.54 -22.90 4.82
N GLN A 225 6.09 -24.10 4.99
CA GLN A 225 5.35 -25.35 4.85
C GLN A 225 4.21 -25.45 5.88
N THR A 226 4.44 -25.03 7.13
CA THR A 226 3.42 -25.07 8.19
C THR A 226 2.23 -24.17 7.83
N VAL A 227 2.49 -22.96 7.34
CA VAL A 227 1.45 -22.03 6.88
C VAL A 227 0.70 -22.58 5.67
N LEU A 228 1.42 -23.15 4.70
CA LEU A 228 0.82 -23.77 3.52
C LEU A 228 -0.11 -24.93 3.90
N GLU A 229 0.33 -25.82 4.79
CA GLU A 229 -0.47 -26.95 5.26
C GLU A 229 -1.71 -26.51 6.02
N LEU A 230 -1.60 -25.48 6.87
CA LEU A 230 -2.75 -24.87 7.54
C LEU A 230 -3.78 -24.41 6.51
N VAL A 231 -3.37 -23.58 5.54
CA VAL A 231 -4.27 -23.02 4.54
C VAL A 231 -4.90 -24.11 3.66
N LEU A 232 -4.12 -25.07 3.16
CA LEU A 232 -4.65 -26.16 2.33
C LEU A 232 -5.60 -27.08 3.12
N ASN A 233 -5.35 -27.29 4.41
CA ASN A 233 -6.25 -28.04 5.28
C ASN A 233 -7.60 -27.32 5.42
N LYS A 234 -7.57 -26.00 5.67
CA LYS A 234 -8.78 -25.18 5.81
C LYS A 234 -9.53 -25.06 4.48
N GLU A 235 -8.85 -24.86 3.36
CA GLU A 235 -9.46 -24.86 2.02
C GLU A 235 -10.20 -26.17 1.71
N SER A 236 -9.56 -27.32 1.99
CA SER A 236 -10.14 -28.63 1.73
C SER A 236 -11.40 -28.86 2.56
N GLN A 237 -11.37 -28.46 3.83
CA GLN A 237 -12.54 -28.50 4.71
C GLN A 237 -13.66 -27.57 4.18
N LEU A 238 -13.35 -26.31 3.84
CA LEU A 238 -14.34 -25.36 3.30
C LEU A 238 -15.01 -25.87 2.02
N SER A 239 -14.19 -26.35 1.09
CA SER A 239 -14.65 -26.91 -0.18
C SER A 239 -15.56 -28.11 0.02
N ALA A 240 -15.27 -28.96 1.02
CA ALA A 240 -16.13 -30.09 1.37
C ALA A 240 -17.48 -29.64 1.97
N LEU A 241 -17.49 -28.58 2.79
CA LEU A 241 -18.72 -28.04 3.38
C LEU A 241 -19.63 -27.32 2.38
N LEU A 242 -19.05 -26.69 1.35
CA LEU A 242 -19.81 -25.90 0.35
C LEU A 242 -20.29 -26.72 -0.86
N GLU A 243 -19.78 -27.94 -1.05
CA GLU A 243 -20.06 -28.79 -2.21
C GLU A 243 -19.93 -28.02 -3.55
N ASN A 244 -20.93 -28.12 -4.44
CA ASN A 244 -20.94 -27.47 -5.77
C ASN A 244 -21.16 -25.95 -5.74
N HIS A 245 -21.56 -25.36 -4.60
CA HIS A 245 -21.90 -23.92 -4.52
C HIS A 245 -20.69 -23.01 -4.80
N SER A 246 -19.49 -23.45 -4.39
CA SER A 246 -18.23 -22.72 -4.60
C SER A 246 -17.85 -22.58 -6.08
N GLN A 247 -18.26 -23.53 -6.93
CA GLN A 247 -17.95 -23.53 -8.37
C GLN A 247 -18.93 -22.67 -9.17
N THR A 248 -20.15 -22.46 -8.68
CA THR A 248 -21.18 -21.69 -9.37
C THR A 248 -21.12 -20.19 -9.06
N HIS A 249 -20.55 -19.79 -7.93
CA HIS A 249 -20.43 -18.38 -7.55
C HIS A 249 -19.14 -17.76 -8.10
N PHE A 250 -19.25 -16.80 -9.03
CA PHE A 250 -18.11 -16.23 -9.76
C PHE A 250 -17.02 -15.67 -8.83
N MET A 251 -17.37 -14.91 -7.78
CA MET A 251 -16.36 -14.35 -6.87
C MET A 251 -15.63 -15.43 -6.06
N LEU A 252 -16.32 -16.50 -5.65
CA LEU A 252 -15.68 -17.60 -4.92
C LEU A 252 -14.73 -18.39 -5.84
N SER A 253 -15.16 -18.64 -7.08
CA SER A 253 -14.31 -19.30 -8.08
C SER A 253 -13.03 -18.49 -8.37
N SER A 254 -13.14 -17.15 -8.40
CA SER A 254 -12.00 -16.25 -8.60
C SER A 254 -11.02 -16.29 -7.42
N GLU A 255 -11.52 -16.19 -6.18
CA GLU A 255 -10.66 -16.27 -5.00
C GLU A 255 -10.01 -17.65 -4.83
N LYS A 256 -10.70 -18.73 -5.21
CA LYS A 256 -10.12 -20.08 -5.24
C LYS A 256 -8.99 -20.21 -6.27
N ALA A 257 -9.16 -19.65 -7.46
CA ALA A 257 -8.10 -19.64 -8.47
C ALA A 257 -6.85 -18.87 -8.00
N LYS A 258 -7.03 -17.73 -7.29
CA LYS A 258 -5.92 -17.01 -6.64
C LYS A 258 -5.23 -17.89 -5.60
N LEU A 259 -6.00 -18.63 -4.81
CA LEU A 259 -5.46 -19.50 -3.76
C LEU A 259 -4.57 -20.61 -4.32
N GLU A 260 -5.01 -21.23 -5.41
CA GLU A 260 -4.21 -22.21 -6.14
C GLU A 260 -2.90 -21.61 -6.63
N SER A 261 -2.94 -20.41 -7.22
CA SER A 261 -1.74 -19.69 -7.69
C SER A 261 -0.76 -19.39 -6.55
N TYR A 262 -1.22 -18.76 -5.47
CA TYR A 262 -0.35 -18.44 -4.31
C TYR A 262 0.17 -19.70 -3.61
N SER A 263 -0.61 -20.78 -3.59
CA SER A 263 -0.16 -22.08 -3.08
C SER A 263 1.00 -22.65 -3.91
N GLN A 264 0.96 -22.53 -5.24
CA GLN A 264 2.06 -22.98 -6.09
C GLN A 264 3.31 -22.10 -5.91
N GLN A 265 3.14 -20.78 -5.81
CA GLN A 265 4.24 -19.86 -5.54
C GLN A 265 4.95 -20.19 -4.21
N LEU A 266 4.19 -20.44 -3.15
CA LEU A 266 4.79 -20.79 -1.86
C LEU A 266 5.47 -22.17 -1.90
N LYS A 267 4.90 -23.16 -2.60
CA LYS A 267 5.56 -24.46 -2.83
C LYS A 267 6.89 -24.31 -3.56
N ALA A 268 6.93 -23.46 -4.59
CA ALA A 268 8.16 -23.15 -5.33
C ALA A 268 9.24 -22.57 -4.40
N ILE A 269 8.88 -21.61 -3.56
CA ILE A 269 9.79 -21.02 -2.56
C ILE A 269 10.27 -22.08 -1.57
N ILE A 270 9.40 -22.98 -1.10
CA ILE A 270 9.78 -24.07 -0.19
C ILE A 270 10.80 -25.01 -0.85
N GLN A 271 10.64 -25.35 -2.14
CA GLN A 271 11.62 -26.18 -2.86
C GLN A 271 12.96 -25.46 -3.01
N TRP A 272 12.94 -24.17 -3.33
CA TRP A 272 14.13 -23.33 -3.41
C TRP A 272 14.90 -23.28 -2.09
N LEU A 273 14.20 -23.00 -0.98
CA LEU A 273 14.80 -22.93 0.35
C LEU A 273 15.41 -24.26 0.80
N ARG A 274 14.91 -25.38 0.27
CA ARG A 274 15.46 -26.72 0.51
C ARG A 274 16.62 -27.09 -0.41
N GLY A 275 16.95 -26.25 -1.40
CA GLY A 275 17.99 -26.51 -2.41
C GLY A 275 17.57 -27.50 -3.50
N ASN A 276 16.26 -27.70 -3.70
CA ASN A 276 15.72 -28.61 -4.73
C ASN A 276 15.31 -27.88 -6.02
N GLY A 277 15.63 -26.60 -6.14
CA GLY A 277 15.34 -25.78 -7.31
C GLY A 277 15.85 -24.35 -7.13
N ASN A 278 15.74 -23.58 -8.20
CA ASN A 278 16.09 -22.17 -8.20
C ASN A 278 15.01 -21.33 -7.50
N TYR A 279 15.24 -20.02 -7.40
CA TYR A 279 14.35 -19.08 -6.71
C TYR A 279 12.88 -19.10 -7.16
N LEU A 280 12.61 -19.50 -8.40
CA LEU A 280 11.25 -19.61 -8.95
C LEU A 280 10.64 -21.01 -8.72
N GLY A 281 11.31 -21.88 -7.95
CA GLY A 281 10.95 -23.28 -7.72
C GLY A 281 11.07 -24.15 -8.97
N LEU A 282 11.77 -23.67 -9.98
CA LEU A 282 12.08 -24.43 -11.19
C LEU A 282 13.40 -25.19 -10.98
N PRO A 283 13.69 -26.25 -11.76
CA PRO A 283 14.99 -26.91 -11.71
C PRO A 283 16.17 -25.93 -11.86
N ASP A 284 17.32 -26.20 -11.23
CA ASP A 284 18.50 -25.31 -11.29
C ASP A 284 19.04 -25.11 -12.71
N ASP A 285 18.82 -26.11 -13.56
CA ASP A 285 19.17 -26.11 -14.99
C ASP A 285 18.09 -25.50 -15.89
N PHE A 286 17.06 -24.85 -15.32
CA PHE A 286 16.04 -24.13 -16.08
C PHE A 286 16.67 -22.99 -16.89
N VAL A 287 16.48 -23.04 -18.22
CA VAL A 287 16.81 -21.96 -19.15
C VAL A 287 15.62 -21.72 -20.06
N LEU A 288 15.13 -20.47 -20.08
CA LEU A 288 14.05 -20.06 -20.98
C LEU A 288 14.62 -19.80 -22.38
N LEU A 289 14.31 -20.70 -23.33
CA LEU A 289 14.69 -20.54 -24.74
C LEU A 289 13.53 -19.97 -25.55
N LEU A 290 13.61 -18.68 -25.92
CA LEU A 290 12.61 -17.98 -26.73
C LEU A 290 12.84 -18.24 -28.22
N GLN A 291 12.26 -19.31 -28.72
CA GLN A 291 12.43 -19.72 -30.12
C GLN A 291 11.75 -18.74 -31.08
N GLY A 292 12.55 -18.03 -31.89
CA GLY A 292 12.05 -17.29 -33.05
C GLY A 292 11.16 -16.08 -32.73
N TYR A 293 11.34 -15.44 -31.58
CA TYR A 293 10.68 -14.16 -31.29
C TYR A 293 11.12 -13.09 -32.31
N LYS A 294 10.15 -12.48 -33.00
CA LYS A 294 10.39 -11.42 -34.01
C LYS A 294 9.46 -10.23 -33.77
N PRO A 295 9.90 -9.18 -33.08
CA PRO A 295 9.31 -7.86 -33.27
C PRO A 295 9.74 -7.37 -34.67
N GLN A 296 8.78 -7.11 -35.56
CA GLN A 296 9.01 -6.30 -36.77
C GLN A 296 10.13 -6.79 -37.73
N GLY A 297 10.27 -8.11 -37.91
CA GLY A 297 11.06 -8.67 -39.02
C GLY A 297 12.55 -8.90 -38.78
N SER A 298 13.11 -8.56 -37.61
CA SER A 298 14.44 -9.03 -37.20
C SER A 298 14.36 -10.46 -36.64
N VAL A 299 15.31 -11.32 -37.01
CA VAL A 299 15.47 -12.65 -36.42
C VAL A 299 16.46 -12.50 -35.27
N VAL A 300 15.98 -12.53 -34.04
CA VAL A 300 16.88 -12.59 -32.89
C VAL A 300 17.49 -14.00 -32.81
N HIS A 301 18.81 -14.08 -32.59
CA HIS A 301 19.55 -15.35 -32.62
C HIS A 301 19.60 -16.06 -31.28
N ASP A 302 19.72 -15.30 -30.19
CA ASP A 302 19.84 -15.81 -28.83
C ASP A 302 18.65 -15.38 -27.97
N SER A 303 18.25 -16.24 -27.04
CA SER A 303 17.13 -15.96 -26.14
C SER A 303 17.39 -14.77 -25.23
N PHE A 304 18.65 -14.54 -24.82
CA PHE A 304 19.04 -13.35 -24.06
C PHE A 304 18.68 -12.07 -24.81
N ASP A 305 19.08 -11.95 -26.08
CA ASP A 305 18.82 -10.77 -26.91
C ASP A 305 17.30 -10.53 -27.07
N ALA A 306 16.51 -11.62 -27.12
CA ALA A 306 15.05 -11.51 -27.22
C ALA A 306 14.44 -10.99 -25.92
N ILE A 307 14.94 -11.45 -24.76
CA ILE A 307 14.55 -10.95 -23.44
C ILE A 307 15.02 -9.51 -23.27
N GLU A 308 16.23 -9.16 -23.71
CA GLU A 308 16.77 -7.80 -23.68
C GLU A 308 15.82 -6.82 -24.38
N MET A 309 15.30 -7.19 -25.56
CA MET A 309 14.30 -6.38 -26.27
C MET A 309 12.97 -6.20 -25.51
N MET A 310 12.58 -7.14 -24.63
CA MET A 310 11.39 -7.01 -23.77
C MET A 310 11.68 -6.15 -22.53
N LEU A 311 12.90 -6.20 -22.02
CA LEU A 311 13.36 -5.41 -20.89
C LEU A 311 13.59 -3.94 -21.26
N GLU A 312 14.11 -3.69 -22.47
CA GLU A 312 14.52 -2.38 -22.97
C GLU A 312 13.41 -1.63 -23.74
N GLY A 313 13.58 -0.30 -23.87
CA GLY A 313 12.70 0.59 -24.63
C GLY A 313 11.70 1.35 -23.78
N GLN A 314 11.00 2.32 -24.39
CA GLN A 314 10.07 3.21 -23.68
C GLN A 314 8.92 2.47 -22.96
N TYR A 315 8.54 1.30 -23.48
CA TYR A 315 7.51 0.42 -22.91
C TYR A 315 8.10 -0.90 -22.39
N GLY A 316 9.42 -0.99 -22.26
CA GLY A 316 10.09 -2.16 -21.70
C GLY A 316 9.86 -2.28 -20.20
N LEU A 317 10.04 -3.48 -19.65
CA LEU A 317 9.82 -3.76 -18.23
C LEU A 317 10.68 -2.88 -17.31
N VAL A 318 11.93 -2.59 -17.70
CA VAL A 318 12.83 -1.73 -16.90
C VAL A 318 12.27 -0.32 -16.75
N THR A 319 11.88 0.31 -17.85
CA THR A 319 11.30 1.67 -17.83
C THR A 319 9.94 1.68 -17.12
N THR A 320 9.13 0.64 -17.30
CA THR A 320 7.82 0.52 -16.65
C THR A 320 7.96 0.41 -15.13
N ALA A 321 8.89 -0.41 -14.63
CA ALA A 321 9.17 -0.54 -13.20
C ALA A 321 9.70 0.78 -12.60
N GLN A 322 10.62 1.47 -13.29
CA GLN A 322 11.12 2.78 -12.86
C GLN A 322 10.00 3.82 -12.77
N GLN A 323 9.12 3.88 -13.78
CA GLN A 323 7.98 4.81 -13.77
C GLN A 323 6.99 4.50 -12.64
N ALA A 324 6.72 3.22 -12.36
CA ALA A 324 5.86 2.81 -11.25
C ALA A 324 6.45 3.21 -9.89
N LEU A 325 7.76 3.05 -9.71
CA LEU A 325 8.43 3.52 -8.48
C LEU A 325 8.34 5.04 -8.32
N ILE A 326 8.61 5.80 -9.38
CA ILE A 326 8.50 7.26 -9.35
C ILE A 326 7.09 7.69 -8.95
N LYS A 327 6.05 7.09 -9.55
CA LYS A 327 4.66 7.38 -9.19
C LYS A 327 4.34 7.04 -7.73
N ALA A 328 4.81 5.90 -7.23
CA ALA A 328 4.62 5.53 -5.83
C ALA A 328 5.33 6.52 -4.88
N GLN A 329 6.55 6.95 -5.22
CA GLN A 329 7.31 7.96 -4.47
C GLN A 329 6.63 9.34 -4.51
N GLU A 330 6.09 9.75 -5.67
CA GLU A 330 5.32 10.99 -5.83
C GLU A 330 4.02 10.95 -5.02
N ALA A 331 3.25 9.85 -5.09
CA ALA A 331 2.05 9.66 -4.29
C ALA A 331 2.36 9.74 -2.79
N ARG A 332 3.47 9.11 -2.35
CA ARG A 332 3.93 9.17 -0.96
C ARG A 332 4.36 10.57 -0.56
N ALA A 333 5.16 11.25 -1.40
CA ALA A 333 5.61 12.60 -1.14
C ALA A 333 4.43 13.57 -1.03
N ASN A 334 3.44 13.46 -1.92
CA ASN A 334 2.23 14.28 -1.89
C ASN A 334 1.39 13.98 -0.64
N TYR A 335 1.13 12.70 -0.34
CA TYR A 335 0.42 12.30 0.88
C TYR A 335 1.10 12.84 2.15
N LYS A 336 2.43 12.71 2.25
CA LYS A 336 3.22 13.23 3.37
C LYS A 336 3.20 14.76 3.43
N TYR A 337 3.38 15.44 2.31
CA TYR A 337 3.39 16.90 2.23
C TYR A 337 2.07 17.50 2.70
N GLN A 338 0.95 16.98 2.18
CA GLN A 338 -0.39 17.44 2.55
C GLN A 338 -0.68 17.18 4.04
N ARG A 339 -0.23 16.03 4.56
CA ARG A 339 -0.30 15.71 5.99
C ARG A 339 0.52 16.69 6.83
N ASP A 340 1.77 16.95 6.46
CA ASP A 340 2.71 17.74 7.25
C ASP A 340 2.37 19.24 7.23
N ILE A 341 1.94 19.80 6.08
CA ILE A 341 1.43 21.18 6.00
C ILE A 341 0.24 21.35 6.90
N PHE A 342 -0.72 20.42 6.83
CA PHE A 342 -1.87 20.52 7.69
C PHE A 342 -1.45 20.48 9.17
N ARG A 343 -0.56 19.55 9.58
CA ARG A 343 -0.07 19.46 10.96
C ARG A 343 0.45 20.81 11.46
N GLN A 344 1.28 21.45 10.64
CA GLN A 344 1.88 22.74 11.00
C GLN A 344 0.83 23.86 11.06
N THR A 345 -0.05 23.96 10.07
CA THR A 345 -1.10 25.00 10.02
C THR A 345 -2.07 24.83 11.18
N PHE A 346 -2.56 23.62 11.41
CA PHE A 346 -3.54 23.34 12.44
C PHE A 346 -2.98 23.49 13.85
N SER A 347 -1.80 22.93 14.15
CA SER A 347 -1.17 23.11 15.47
C SER A 347 -0.87 24.57 15.76
N LYS A 348 -0.48 25.36 14.74
CA LYS A 348 -0.26 26.79 14.86
C LYS A 348 -1.56 27.55 15.11
N GLU A 349 -2.60 27.30 14.33
CA GLU A 349 -3.91 27.94 14.50
C GLU A 349 -4.53 27.59 15.84
N GLN A 350 -4.53 26.31 16.22
CA GLN A 350 -5.07 25.87 17.50
C GLN A 350 -4.30 26.49 18.67
N ARG A 351 -2.97 26.60 18.59
CA ARG A 351 -2.15 27.31 19.60
C ARG A 351 -2.50 28.79 19.65
N VAL A 352 -2.58 29.48 18.51
CA VAL A 352 -2.91 30.92 18.47
C VAL A 352 -4.29 31.19 19.06
N LEU A 353 -5.29 30.37 18.72
CA LEU A 353 -6.64 30.47 19.26
C LEU A 353 -6.66 30.17 20.77
N ASN A 354 -5.99 29.12 21.23
CA ASN A 354 -5.91 28.76 22.65
C ASN A 354 -5.11 29.76 23.48
N ASP A 355 -4.02 30.34 22.96
CA ASP A 355 -3.25 31.39 23.65
C ASP A 355 -4.11 32.64 23.85
N ARG A 356 -4.91 33.02 22.83
CA ARG A 356 -5.84 34.16 22.94
C ARG A 356 -6.98 33.86 23.91
N LEU A 357 -7.53 32.64 23.86
CA LEU A 357 -8.58 32.19 24.78
C LEU A 357 -8.07 32.16 26.22
N PHE A 358 -6.84 31.71 26.44
CA PHE A 358 -6.17 31.70 27.74
C PHE A 358 -5.98 33.13 28.28
N ALA A 359 -5.58 34.08 27.44
CA ALA A 359 -5.50 35.48 27.87
C ALA A 359 -6.87 36.05 28.31
N LEU A 360 -7.95 35.66 27.64
CA LEU A 360 -9.31 36.14 27.92
C LEU A 360 -9.94 35.48 29.16
N LEU A 361 -9.85 34.14 29.26
CA LEU A 361 -10.56 33.33 30.26
C LEU A 361 -9.66 32.75 31.36
N GLY A 362 -8.34 32.72 31.14
CA GLY A 362 -7.41 32.01 32.01
C GLY A 362 -7.52 30.48 31.89
N CYS A 363 -8.14 29.97 30.82
CA CYS A 363 -8.15 28.56 30.48
C CYS A 363 -7.98 28.30 28.98
N THR A 364 -7.45 27.13 28.68
CA THR A 364 -7.33 26.54 27.33
C THR A 364 -8.34 25.41 27.22
N LEU A 365 -8.87 25.16 26.02
CA LEU A 365 -9.67 23.98 25.74
C LEU A 365 -8.75 22.89 25.17
N GLU A 366 -8.78 21.71 25.80
CA GLU A 366 -8.12 20.51 25.28
C GLU A 366 -9.01 19.84 24.22
N LYS A 367 -8.38 19.09 23.30
CA LYS A 367 -9.06 18.45 22.15
C LYS A 367 -10.24 17.58 22.60
N GLY A 368 -11.40 17.74 21.96
CA GLY A 368 -12.56 16.85 22.11
C GLY A 368 -13.46 17.09 23.34
N ASP A 369 -13.12 18.04 24.22
CA ASP A 369 -13.98 18.44 25.33
C ASP A 369 -14.29 19.95 25.22
N SER A 370 -15.24 20.27 24.35
CA SER A 370 -15.65 21.65 24.00
C SER A 370 -16.27 22.45 25.15
N ARG A 371 -16.28 21.90 26.38
CA ARG A 371 -17.02 22.46 27.52
C ARG A 371 -16.22 22.56 28.82
N SER A 372 -15.10 21.85 28.97
CA SER A 372 -14.41 21.75 30.27
C SER A 372 -13.04 22.45 30.27
N CYS A 373 -12.81 23.24 31.32
CA CYS A 373 -11.53 23.89 31.61
C CYS A 373 -10.89 23.21 32.82
N ASP A 374 -11.03 21.88 32.91
CA ASP A 374 -10.87 21.12 34.15
C ASP A 374 -9.40 20.97 34.59
N SER A 375 -8.44 21.23 33.70
CA SER A 375 -7.00 21.13 33.99
C SER A 375 -6.36 22.41 34.59
N GLN A 376 -7.10 23.52 34.75
CA GLN A 376 -6.51 24.84 35.07
C GLN A 376 -6.91 25.37 36.46
N SER A 377 -5.94 25.94 37.19
CA SER A 377 -6.12 26.39 38.58
C SER A 377 -6.91 27.70 38.71
N GLN A 378 -7.54 27.93 39.86
CA GLN A 378 -8.21 29.19 40.20
C GLN A 378 -7.30 30.43 40.04
N SER A 379 -5.96 30.28 40.15
CA SER A 379 -5.02 31.41 39.94
C SER A 379 -4.99 31.88 38.50
N ASN A 380 -5.12 30.96 37.54
CA ASN A 380 -5.01 31.28 36.11
C ASN A 380 -6.23 32.08 35.64
N ARG A 381 -7.43 31.71 36.12
CA ARG A 381 -8.66 32.49 35.90
C ARG A 381 -8.58 33.90 36.48
N LYS A 382 -8.05 34.05 37.70
CA LYS A 382 -7.87 35.37 38.35
C LYS A 382 -6.89 36.28 37.59
N GLY A 383 -5.96 35.70 36.82
CA GLY A 383 -5.02 36.45 35.97
C GLY A 383 -5.58 36.91 34.62
N SER A 384 -6.77 36.42 34.22
CA SER A 384 -7.37 36.67 32.91
C SER A 384 -7.86 38.11 32.70
N LEU A 385 -8.03 38.52 31.44
CA LEU A 385 -8.59 39.83 31.10
C LEU A 385 -10.02 40.01 31.62
N ILE A 386 -10.84 38.96 31.59
CA ILE A 386 -12.22 39.01 32.12
C ILE A 386 -12.22 39.18 33.65
N ALA A 387 -11.31 38.51 34.36
CA ALA A 387 -11.19 38.70 35.81
C ALA A 387 -10.67 40.09 36.20
N GLN A 388 -9.68 40.61 35.48
CA GLN A 388 -9.20 41.99 35.68
C GLN A 388 -10.33 42.99 35.44
N GLN A 389 -11.12 42.78 34.40
CA GLN A 389 -12.26 43.62 34.05
C GLN A 389 -13.38 43.55 35.10
N GLN A 390 -13.63 42.37 35.69
CA GLN A 390 -14.56 42.20 36.80
C GLN A 390 -14.13 43.02 38.03
N VAL A 391 -12.84 43.07 38.34
CA VAL A 391 -12.30 43.92 39.43
C VAL A 391 -12.52 45.40 39.13
N SER A 392 -12.34 45.84 37.89
CA SER A 392 -12.62 47.22 37.46
C SER A 392 -14.11 47.58 37.61
N ILE A 393 -15.02 46.66 37.28
CA ILE A 393 -16.47 46.83 37.46
C ILE A 393 -16.84 46.96 38.95
N GLU A 394 -16.28 46.12 39.83
CA GLU A 394 -16.51 46.23 41.28
C GLU A 394 -15.95 47.54 41.85
N ALA A 395 -14.79 47.99 41.37
CA ALA A 395 -14.23 49.28 41.76
C ALA A 395 -15.11 50.46 41.28
N ALA A 396 -15.63 50.40 40.05
CA ALA A 396 -16.54 51.40 39.51
C ALA A 396 -17.88 51.44 40.29
N LYS A 397 -18.45 50.27 40.62
CA LYS A 397 -19.63 50.16 41.48
C LYS A 397 -19.40 50.80 42.86
N LEU A 398 -18.25 50.51 43.48
CA LEU A 398 -17.88 51.09 44.77
C LEU A 398 -17.73 52.62 44.67
N ALA A 399 -17.22 53.15 43.56
CA ALA A 399 -17.15 54.59 43.31
C ALA A 399 -18.54 55.23 43.26
N VAL A 400 -19.52 54.58 42.61
CA VAL A 400 -20.91 55.07 42.62
C VAL A 400 -21.49 55.07 44.04
N GLN A 401 -21.29 54.01 44.81
CA GLN A 401 -21.76 53.92 46.20
C GLN A 401 -21.13 54.99 47.11
N ARG A 402 -19.85 55.33 46.89
CA ARG A 402 -19.17 56.41 47.61
C ARG A 402 -19.74 57.79 47.25
N ALA A 403 -19.96 58.04 45.96
CA ALA A 403 -20.54 59.30 45.49
C ALA A 403 -21.98 59.49 46.02
N GLU A 404 -22.74 58.41 46.13
CA GLU A 404 -24.05 58.40 46.75
C GLU A 404 -24.01 58.67 48.26
N ALA A 405 -23.12 58.00 49.00
CA ALA A 405 -22.95 58.25 50.43
C ALA A 405 -22.55 59.71 50.70
N ALA A 406 -21.71 60.30 49.84
CA ALA A 406 -21.38 61.72 49.88
C ALA A 406 -22.60 62.61 49.60
N HIS A 407 -23.40 62.30 48.58
CA HIS A 407 -24.66 63.03 48.27
C HIS A 407 -25.62 63.03 49.47
N LYS A 408 -25.80 61.87 50.11
CA LYS A 408 -26.63 61.72 51.31
C LYS A 408 -26.09 62.55 52.48
N SER A 409 -24.78 62.48 52.75
CA SER A 409 -24.14 63.26 53.82
C SER A 409 -24.26 64.76 53.59
N ILE A 410 -24.08 65.24 52.35
CA ILE A 410 -24.24 66.67 52.02
C ILE A 410 -25.72 67.09 52.15
N SER A 411 -26.66 66.26 51.73
CA SER A 411 -28.10 66.51 51.92
C SER A 411 -28.48 66.60 53.41
N GLU A 412 -27.89 65.77 54.26
CA GLU A 412 -28.05 65.83 55.72
C GLU A 412 -27.42 67.11 56.28
N ASN A 413 -26.24 67.51 55.82
CA ASN A 413 -25.59 68.77 56.23
C ASN A 413 -26.39 70.02 55.84
N ILE A 414 -27.02 70.02 54.66
CA ILE A 414 -27.96 71.07 54.25
C ILE A 414 -29.14 71.12 55.22
N SER A 415 -29.68 69.96 55.61
CA SER A 415 -30.81 69.87 56.56
C SER A 415 -30.42 70.40 57.94
N ILE A 416 -29.23 70.02 58.45
CA ILE A 416 -28.69 70.51 59.72
C ILE A 416 -28.47 72.03 59.69
N GLU A 417 -27.94 72.56 58.59
CA GLU A 417 -27.72 74.00 58.44
C GLU A 417 -29.05 74.77 58.38
N LEU A 418 -30.07 74.20 57.74
CA LEU A 418 -31.42 74.76 57.72
C LEU A 418 -32.05 74.73 59.12
N GLU A 419 -31.93 73.63 59.86
CA GLU A 419 -32.38 73.54 61.26
C GLU A 419 -31.68 74.54 62.18
N ARG A 420 -30.39 74.82 61.94
CA ARG A 420 -29.65 75.86 62.65
C ARG A 420 -30.26 77.24 62.39
N ILE A 421 -30.55 77.55 61.13
CA ILE A 421 -31.20 78.81 60.73
C ILE A 421 -32.61 78.93 61.33
N GLU A 422 -33.41 77.85 61.32
CA GLU A 422 -34.75 77.81 61.92
C GLU A 422 -34.71 78.11 63.42
N LYS A 423 -33.75 77.53 64.15
CA LYS A 423 -33.55 77.77 65.60
C LYS A 423 -33.03 79.18 65.90
N GLU A 424 -32.05 79.66 65.15
CA GLU A 424 -31.44 80.98 65.38
C GLU A 424 -32.37 82.15 65.01
N LYS A 425 -33.20 81.97 63.97
CA LYS A 425 -34.10 83.02 63.46
C LYS A 425 -35.55 82.84 63.90
N GLN A 426 -35.88 81.78 64.64
CA GLN A 426 -37.25 81.43 65.08
C GLN A 426 -38.25 81.32 63.91
N VAL A 427 -37.82 80.72 62.80
CA VAL A 427 -38.65 80.51 61.60
C VAL A 427 -38.87 79.02 61.40
N SER A 428 -40.07 78.60 60.99
CA SER A 428 -40.35 77.23 60.56
C SER A 428 -40.31 77.10 59.03
N ASN A 429 -39.90 75.93 58.54
CA ASN A 429 -39.77 75.59 57.11
C ASN A 429 -38.83 76.54 56.34
N ALA A 430 -37.63 76.79 56.86
CA ALA A 430 -36.65 77.68 56.22
C ALA A 430 -36.32 77.24 54.78
N VAL A 431 -36.33 75.93 54.51
CA VAL A 431 -36.05 75.36 53.17
C VAL A 431 -37.05 75.81 52.10
N GLU A 432 -38.31 76.06 52.46
CA GLU A 432 -39.36 76.52 51.55
C GLU A 432 -39.31 78.03 51.30
N LYS A 433 -38.51 78.75 52.10
CA LYS A 433 -38.40 80.21 52.13
C LYS A 433 -37.06 80.72 51.59
N ILE A 434 -36.23 79.83 51.04
CA ILE A 434 -34.93 80.16 50.44
C ILE A 434 -35.01 79.87 48.94
N ALA A 435 -34.63 80.86 48.13
CA ALA A 435 -34.59 80.76 46.69
C ALA A 435 -33.17 80.91 46.14
N VAL A 436 -32.89 80.18 45.07
CA VAL A 436 -31.68 80.24 44.27
C VAL A 436 -31.99 81.04 43.00
N LEU A 437 -31.28 82.15 42.81
CA LEU A 437 -31.47 83.09 41.70
C LEU A 437 -30.50 82.79 40.57
N PHE A 438 -31.06 82.43 39.41
CA PHE A 438 -30.36 82.15 38.16
C PHE A 438 -30.62 83.28 37.16
N GLY A 439 -29.88 84.38 37.26
CA GLY A 439 -30.13 85.56 36.42
C GLY A 439 -31.52 86.16 36.67
N ARG A 440 -32.48 85.96 35.75
CA ARG A 440 -33.88 86.43 35.88
C ARG A 440 -34.85 85.36 36.42
N ASN A 441 -34.40 84.11 36.58
CA ASN A 441 -35.23 83.00 37.04
C ASN A 441 -34.98 82.72 38.52
N GLU A 442 -36.03 82.37 39.25
CA GLU A 442 -35.99 82.06 40.69
C GLU A 442 -36.47 80.63 40.91
N LEU A 443 -35.69 79.82 41.63
CA LEU A 443 -36.05 78.44 41.96
C LEU A 443 -35.94 78.22 43.47
N LEU A 444 -36.95 77.60 44.07
CA LEU A 444 -36.91 77.27 45.50
C LEU A 444 -35.83 76.22 45.80
N LEU A 445 -35.08 76.42 46.88
CA LEU A 445 -34.06 75.48 47.35
C LEU A 445 -34.67 74.10 47.65
N SER A 446 -35.87 74.06 48.23
CA SER A 446 -36.63 72.83 48.47
C SER A 446 -36.89 72.02 47.19
N LYS A 447 -37.18 72.70 46.07
CA LYS A 447 -37.37 72.05 44.78
C LYS A 447 -36.05 71.49 44.24
N LEU A 448 -34.97 72.26 44.35
CA LEU A 448 -33.64 71.83 43.90
C LEU A 448 -33.13 70.61 44.68
N ILE A 449 -33.25 70.62 46.01
CA ILE A 449 -32.91 69.47 46.87
C ILE A 449 -33.75 68.24 46.48
N LYS A 450 -35.07 68.41 46.30
CA LYS A 450 -35.96 67.31 45.94
C LYS A 450 -35.64 66.72 44.57
N ASP A 451 -35.36 67.57 43.58
CA ASP A 451 -34.99 67.13 42.23
C ASP A 451 -33.62 66.42 42.24
N SER A 452 -32.68 66.90 43.06
CA SER A 452 -31.37 66.27 43.30
C SER A 452 -31.51 64.90 43.95
N GLN A 453 -32.28 64.81 45.05
CA GLN A 453 -32.56 63.56 45.77
C GLN A 453 -33.30 62.55 44.90
N THR A 454 -34.29 62.99 44.12
CA THR A 454 -35.03 62.12 43.18
C THR A 454 -34.09 61.58 42.10
N SER A 455 -33.20 62.42 41.57
CA SER A 455 -32.21 61.99 40.57
C SER A 455 -31.21 60.98 41.15
N ALA A 456 -30.68 61.24 42.34
CA ALA A 456 -29.76 60.33 43.03
C ALA A 456 -30.45 59.00 43.40
N THR A 457 -31.71 59.04 43.84
CA THR A 457 -32.49 57.84 44.18
C THR A 457 -32.80 56.99 42.95
N ASN A 458 -33.13 57.62 41.81
CA ASN A 458 -33.30 56.92 40.55
C ASN A 458 -31.97 56.28 40.09
N MET A 459 -30.84 56.97 40.25
CA MET A 459 -29.50 56.43 39.95
C MET A 459 -29.12 55.26 40.87
N HIS A 460 -29.50 55.35 42.15
CA HIS A 460 -29.30 54.29 43.14
C HIS A 460 -30.15 53.05 42.86
N ALA A 461 -31.40 53.23 42.45
CA ALA A 461 -32.34 52.14 42.18
C ALA A 461 -31.84 51.19 41.07
N VAL A 462 -31.07 51.70 40.11
CA VAL A 462 -30.49 50.90 39.01
C VAL A 462 -29.38 49.96 39.51
N ILE A 463 -28.50 50.42 40.41
CA ILE A 463 -27.41 49.59 40.94
C ILE A 463 -27.91 48.55 41.95
N ASN A 464 -28.95 48.89 42.70
CA ASN A 464 -29.48 48.05 43.76
C ASN A 464 -30.71 47.23 43.34
N SER A 465 -31.10 47.28 42.07
CA SER A 465 -32.12 46.37 41.54
C SER A 465 -31.66 44.92 41.72
N GLU A 466 -32.63 44.03 41.92
CA GLU A 466 -32.35 42.61 42.10
C GLU A 466 -31.68 42.02 40.84
N SER A 467 -32.08 42.47 39.66
CA SER A 467 -31.47 42.08 38.37
C SER A 467 -29.98 42.45 38.28
N THR A 468 -29.62 43.68 38.65
CA THR A 468 -28.22 44.15 38.64
C THR A 468 -27.37 43.39 39.65
N LYS A 469 -27.90 43.09 40.84
CA LYS A 469 -27.20 42.28 41.84
C LYS A 469 -26.97 40.86 41.34
N GLN A 470 -27.99 40.22 40.78
CA GLN A 470 -27.90 38.86 40.24
C GLN A 470 -26.89 38.76 39.09
N SER A 471 -26.87 39.76 38.21
CA SER A 471 -25.92 39.82 37.09
C SER A 471 -24.47 40.01 37.56
N LEU A 472 -24.24 40.82 38.60
CA LEU A 472 -22.92 40.98 39.23
C LEU A 472 -22.47 39.75 40.04
N GLU A 473 -23.40 39.06 40.69
CA GLU A 473 -23.12 37.79 41.37
C GLU A 473 -22.76 36.68 40.39
N THR A 474 -23.43 36.61 39.24
CA THR A 474 -23.11 35.68 38.15
C THR A 474 -21.68 35.90 37.64
N LEU A 475 -21.29 37.16 37.46
CA LEU A 475 -19.92 37.56 37.11
C LEU A 475 -18.88 37.13 38.15
N LYS A 476 -19.20 37.31 39.43
CA LYS A 476 -18.32 36.91 40.53
C LYS A 476 -18.24 35.40 40.69
N GLY A 477 -19.33 34.69 40.41
CA GLY A 477 -19.40 33.23 40.34
C GLY A 477 -18.50 32.69 39.24
N PHE A 478 -18.54 33.30 38.05
CA PHE A 478 -17.69 32.93 36.92
C PHE A 478 -16.19 32.99 37.29
N VAL A 479 -15.70 34.11 37.83
CA VAL A 479 -14.26 34.30 38.18
C VAL A 479 -13.79 33.37 39.31
N ASN A 480 -14.68 33.03 40.25
CA ASN A 480 -14.33 32.20 41.41
C ASN A 480 -14.60 30.71 41.21
N SER A 481 -15.28 30.32 40.14
CA SER A 481 -15.57 28.92 39.82
C SER A 481 -14.31 28.14 39.44
N SER A 482 -14.29 26.86 39.82
CA SER A 482 -13.39 25.82 39.29
C SER A 482 -14.25 24.79 38.55
N GLY A 483 -14.13 24.71 37.22
CA GLY A 483 -14.93 23.77 36.39
C GLY A 483 -15.59 24.41 35.17
N GLN A 484 -16.63 23.76 34.62
CA GLN A 484 -17.32 24.16 33.38
C GLN A 484 -17.73 25.63 33.32
N ILE A 485 -17.61 26.22 32.13
CA ILE A 485 -17.97 27.61 31.83
C ILE A 485 -19.26 27.64 31.01
N ASP A 486 -20.30 28.27 31.55
CA ASP A 486 -21.53 28.56 30.80
C ASP A 486 -21.46 29.98 30.19
N MET A 487 -20.84 30.08 29.00
CA MET A 487 -20.72 31.35 28.27
C MET A 487 -22.07 31.98 27.89
N PRO A 488 -23.10 31.22 27.47
CA PRO A 488 -24.44 31.77 27.29
C PRO A 488 -25.01 32.46 28.53
N VAL A 489 -24.90 31.84 29.71
CA VAL A 489 -25.38 32.44 30.97
C VAL A 489 -24.61 33.71 31.31
N LEU A 490 -23.29 33.73 31.13
CA LEU A 490 -22.46 34.91 31.35
C LEU A 490 -22.83 36.07 30.42
N LEU A 491 -23.01 35.79 29.12
CA LEU A 491 -23.40 36.80 28.14
C LEU A 491 -24.80 37.37 28.42
N ALA A 492 -25.76 36.53 28.79
CA ALA A 492 -27.10 36.97 29.15
C ALA A 492 -27.11 37.88 30.38
N ALA A 493 -26.33 37.54 31.42
CA ALA A 493 -26.18 38.37 32.61
C ALA A 493 -25.52 39.73 32.30
N LEU A 494 -24.52 39.73 31.41
CA LEU A 494 -23.84 40.96 30.98
C LEU A 494 -24.73 41.87 30.13
N GLU A 495 -25.52 41.30 29.22
CA GLU A 495 -26.49 42.05 28.42
C GLU A 495 -27.62 42.64 29.28
N ASP A 496 -28.12 41.88 30.25
CA ASP A 496 -29.09 42.38 31.23
C ASP A 496 -28.50 43.53 32.06
N LEU A 497 -27.28 43.37 32.58
CA LEU A 497 -26.57 44.41 33.31
C LEU A 497 -26.40 45.69 32.46
N LYS A 498 -25.98 45.55 31.20
CA LYS A 498 -25.84 46.67 30.27
C LYS A 498 -27.18 47.35 29.98
N SER A 499 -28.23 46.58 29.74
CA SER A 499 -29.59 47.09 29.49
C SER A 499 -30.10 47.89 30.69
N ASN A 500 -29.89 47.36 31.90
CA ASN A 500 -30.25 48.03 33.15
C ASN A 500 -29.50 49.36 33.32
N LEU A 501 -28.20 49.41 32.96
CA LEU A 501 -27.41 50.65 33.00
C LEU A 501 -27.83 51.67 31.92
N LYS A 502 -28.20 51.20 30.71
CA LYS A 502 -28.66 52.04 29.58
C LYS A 502 -30.04 52.67 29.76
N SER A 503 -30.84 52.17 30.71
CA SER A 503 -32.14 52.76 31.05
C SER A 503 -32.02 54.22 31.58
N MET A 504 -30.79 54.71 31.79
CA MET A 504 -30.47 56.10 32.09
C MET A 504 -30.00 56.87 30.83
N PRO A 505 -30.59 58.02 30.48
CA PRO A 505 -30.15 58.78 29.30
C PRO A 505 -28.73 59.35 29.50
N ALA A 506 -27.79 58.90 28.68
CA ALA A 506 -26.39 59.37 28.63
C ALA A 506 -26.26 60.91 28.48
N ASP A 507 -27.26 61.55 27.87
CA ASP A 507 -27.34 63.00 27.61
C ASP A 507 -27.45 63.88 28.88
N ARG A 508 -27.48 63.28 30.09
CA ARG A 508 -27.68 64.03 31.34
C ARG A 508 -26.39 64.47 32.05
N SER A 509 -25.25 63.83 31.84
CA SER A 509 -23.94 64.27 32.40
C SER A 509 -23.63 65.73 32.03
N ASP A 510 -23.79 66.04 30.73
CA ASP A 510 -23.51 67.37 30.20
C ASP A 510 -24.53 68.39 30.68
N ASN A 511 -25.81 68.00 30.80
CA ASN A 511 -26.85 68.82 31.40
C ASN A 511 -26.60 69.12 32.90
N TYR A 512 -26.10 68.16 33.67
CA TYR A 512 -25.76 68.40 35.08
C TYR A 512 -24.50 69.26 35.22
N THR A 513 -23.52 69.09 34.34
CA THR A 513 -22.33 69.94 34.29
C THR A 513 -22.68 71.38 33.90
N GLN A 514 -23.61 71.56 32.96
CA GLN A 514 -24.18 72.88 32.61
C GLN A 514 -24.99 73.48 33.77
N THR A 515 -25.78 72.67 34.48
CA THR A 515 -26.54 73.10 35.67
C THR A 515 -25.59 73.55 36.78
N LEU A 516 -24.48 72.83 37.01
CA LEU A 516 -23.45 73.18 37.97
C LEU A 516 -22.77 74.51 37.62
N ALA A 517 -22.38 74.70 36.36
CA ALA A 517 -21.77 75.96 35.89
C ALA A 517 -22.70 77.17 36.05
N VAL A 518 -24.02 76.96 35.94
CA VAL A 518 -25.05 77.98 36.19
C VAL A 518 -25.20 78.24 37.70
N LEU A 519 -25.11 77.21 38.55
CA LEU A 519 -25.16 77.31 40.01
C LEU A 519 -23.97 78.03 40.63
N GLU A 520 -22.76 77.87 40.08
CA GLU A 520 -21.56 78.61 40.54
C GLU A 520 -21.79 80.13 40.49
N ARG A 521 -22.57 80.59 39.49
CA ARG A 521 -22.91 82.00 39.26
C ARG A 521 -24.22 82.44 39.93
N ALA A 522 -24.95 81.54 40.58
CA ALA A 522 -26.23 81.85 41.20
C ALA A 522 -26.07 82.61 42.53
N ALA A 523 -27.10 83.38 42.93
CA ALA A 523 -27.15 84.03 44.25
C ALA A 523 -28.22 83.35 45.13
N ILE A 524 -28.00 83.26 46.44
CA ILE A 524 -28.97 82.67 47.36
C ILE A 524 -29.67 83.79 48.13
N ARG A 525 -31.01 83.72 48.22
CA ARG A 525 -31.77 84.76 48.90
C ARG A 525 -32.85 84.16 49.78
N GLY A 526 -32.98 84.70 50.99
CA GLY A 526 -34.15 84.49 51.83
C GLY A 526 -35.34 85.30 51.32
N LEU A 527 -36.49 84.66 51.15
CA LEU A 527 -37.74 85.29 50.74
C LEU A 527 -38.34 86.16 51.86
N GLU A 528 -37.90 85.93 53.11
CA GLU A 528 -38.20 86.76 54.27
C GLU A 528 -37.01 87.64 54.66
N ARG A 529 -37.29 88.88 55.07
CA ARG A 529 -36.27 89.89 55.37
C ARG A 529 -35.57 89.54 56.70
N GLY A 530 -34.25 89.31 56.66
CA GLY A 530 -33.46 88.93 57.83
C GLY A 530 -33.31 87.41 58.07
N LEU A 531 -33.88 86.58 57.18
CA LEU A 531 -33.83 85.11 57.25
C LEU A 531 -32.40 84.56 57.09
N LEU A 532 -31.60 85.15 56.20
CA LEU A 532 -30.21 84.77 55.95
C LEU A 532 -29.27 85.93 56.26
N ASP A 533 -28.14 85.64 56.92
CA ASP A 533 -26.99 86.54 56.97
C ASP A 533 -25.95 86.14 55.90
N LEU A 534 -24.95 87.01 55.68
CA LEU A 534 -23.91 86.81 54.67
C LEU A 534 -23.17 85.46 54.81
N ASN A 535 -22.97 84.98 56.04
CA ASN A 535 -22.29 83.71 56.29
C ASN A 535 -23.18 82.51 55.97
N SER A 536 -24.46 82.56 56.36
CA SER A 536 -25.43 81.49 56.09
C SER A 536 -25.77 81.40 54.60
N GLU A 537 -25.82 82.53 53.89
CA GLU A 537 -25.96 82.58 52.43
C GLU A 537 -24.79 81.88 51.72
N ALA A 538 -23.56 82.22 52.11
CA ALA A 538 -22.36 81.60 51.55
C ALA A 538 -22.28 80.09 51.87
N ARG A 539 -22.67 79.68 53.09
CA ARG A 539 -22.65 78.28 53.51
C ARG A 539 -23.69 77.43 52.79
N ILE A 540 -24.93 77.90 52.67
CA ILE A 540 -25.96 77.20 51.89
C ILE A 540 -25.57 77.13 50.41
N LYS A 541 -24.95 78.18 49.87
CA LYS A 541 -24.47 78.18 48.47
C LYS A 541 -23.38 77.15 48.25
N ALA A 542 -22.41 77.07 49.16
CA ALA A 542 -21.35 76.06 49.11
C ALA A 542 -21.93 74.63 49.18
N LEU A 543 -22.79 74.35 50.16
CA LEU A 543 -23.39 73.03 50.33
C LEU A 543 -24.31 72.64 49.15
N THR A 544 -25.04 73.58 48.57
CA THR A 544 -25.90 73.34 47.39
C THR A 544 -25.05 73.03 46.15
N LEU A 545 -23.92 73.72 45.99
CA LEU A 545 -22.96 73.42 44.92
C LEU A 545 -22.31 72.05 45.11
N GLU A 546 -21.94 71.70 46.35
CA GLU A 546 -21.42 70.37 46.69
C GLU A 546 -22.46 69.27 46.41
N LEU A 547 -23.73 69.50 46.74
CA LEU A 547 -24.83 68.55 46.48
C LEU A 547 -24.97 68.25 44.97
N GLU A 548 -25.00 69.30 44.13
CA GLU A 548 -25.11 69.10 42.68
C GLU A 548 -23.80 68.57 42.05
N THR A 549 -22.64 68.84 42.66
CA THR A 549 -21.37 68.22 42.26
C THR A 549 -21.40 66.71 42.46
N THR A 550 -21.88 66.23 43.61
CA THR A 550 -21.99 64.78 43.86
C THR A 550 -22.93 64.06 42.89
N LYS A 551 -23.97 64.76 42.39
CA LYS A 551 -24.85 64.22 41.34
C LYS A 551 -24.13 64.04 39.99
N VAL A 552 -23.25 64.98 39.63
CA VAL A 552 -22.37 64.84 38.46
C VAL A 552 -21.40 63.67 38.66
N ASP A 553 -20.86 63.50 39.87
CA ASP A 553 -19.93 62.40 40.18
C ASP A 553 -20.61 61.02 40.12
N ILE A 554 -21.86 60.90 40.59
CA ILE A 554 -22.68 59.69 40.44
C ILE A 554 -22.91 59.39 38.95
N ALA A 555 -23.31 60.39 38.16
CA ALA A 555 -23.56 60.23 36.73
C ALA A 555 -22.29 59.81 35.96
N LYS A 556 -21.13 60.45 36.24
CA LYS A 556 -19.84 60.08 35.63
C LYS A 556 -19.41 58.66 36.02
N SER A 557 -19.61 58.28 37.27
CA SER A 557 -19.26 56.94 37.76
C SER A 557 -20.14 55.85 37.13
N LEU A 558 -21.42 56.15 36.86
CA LEU A 558 -22.33 55.26 36.12
C LEU A 558 -21.93 55.09 34.65
N VAL A 559 -21.56 56.17 33.96
CA VAL A 559 -21.03 56.11 32.59
C VAL A 559 -19.73 55.30 32.55
N TYR A 560 -18.86 55.48 33.54
CA TYR A 560 -17.64 54.69 33.67
C TYR A 560 -17.95 53.21 33.88
N LEU A 561 -18.90 52.88 34.76
CA LEU A 561 -19.37 51.50 34.96
C LEU A 561 -19.95 50.88 33.68
N GLU A 562 -20.76 51.62 32.93
CA GLU A 562 -21.29 51.18 31.63
C GLU A 562 -20.16 50.84 30.65
N GLN A 563 -19.15 51.71 30.51
CA GLN A 563 -18.00 51.47 29.65
C GLN A 563 -17.21 50.22 30.05
N GLU A 564 -17.02 49.99 31.35
CA GLU A 564 -16.33 48.79 31.84
C GLU A 564 -17.16 47.50 31.61
N VAL A 565 -18.50 47.57 31.67
CA VAL A 565 -19.40 46.46 31.30
C VAL A 565 -19.36 46.21 29.78
N GLU A 566 -19.33 47.26 28.95
CA GLU A 566 -19.23 47.11 27.49
C GLU A 566 -17.93 46.44 27.06
N ARG A 567 -16.79 46.79 27.69
CA ARG A 567 -15.51 46.10 27.44
C ARG A 567 -15.59 44.61 27.78
N LEU A 568 -16.26 44.27 28.88
CA LEU A 568 -16.43 42.89 29.31
C LEU A 568 -17.31 42.06 28.37
N ILE A 569 -18.37 42.66 27.83
CA ILE A 569 -19.19 42.06 26.77
C ILE A 569 -18.34 41.79 25.53
N GLY A 570 -17.45 42.73 25.16
CA GLY A 570 -16.51 42.57 24.05
C GLY A 570 -15.59 41.35 24.24
N PHE A 571 -14.94 41.23 25.40
CA PHE A 571 -14.07 40.09 25.73
C PHE A 571 -14.85 38.76 25.76
N SER A 572 -16.05 38.75 26.31
CA SER A 572 -16.89 37.54 26.41
C SER A 572 -17.40 37.09 25.04
N SER A 573 -17.73 38.03 24.16
CA SER A 573 -18.14 37.75 22.78
C SER A 573 -16.97 37.23 21.94
N GLU A 574 -15.78 37.81 22.13
CA GLU A 574 -14.54 37.32 21.50
C GLU A 574 -14.25 35.88 21.94
N ALA A 575 -14.30 35.59 23.24
CA ALA A 575 -14.11 34.25 23.78
C ALA A 575 -15.11 33.25 23.17
N ARG A 576 -16.40 33.59 23.06
CA ARG A 576 -17.41 32.72 22.42
C ARG A 576 -17.10 32.47 20.95
N ARG A 577 -16.65 33.49 20.21
CA ARG A 577 -16.25 33.33 18.80
C ARG A 577 -15.04 32.41 18.67
N LEU A 578 -14.04 32.55 19.54
CA LEU A 578 -12.84 31.71 19.54
C LEU A 578 -13.18 30.25 19.88
N ILE A 579 -14.08 30.00 20.83
CA ILE A 579 -14.58 28.65 21.14
C ILE A 579 -15.29 28.05 19.91
N ALA A 580 -16.14 28.82 19.24
CA ALA A 580 -16.79 28.37 18.01
C ALA A 580 -15.77 28.07 16.89
N GLN A 581 -14.73 28.91 16.74
CA GLN A 581 -13.65 28.69 15.78
C GLN A 581 -12.79 27.47 16.11
N LEU A 582 -12.51 27.20 17.39
CA LEU A 582 -11.82 25.99 17.83
C LEU A 582 -12.64 24.74 17.49
N ASN A 583 -13.94 24.75 17.77
CA ASN A 583 -14.84 23.65 17.42
C ASN A 583 -14.95 23.48 15.89
N GLN A 584 -15.02 24.57 15.12
CA GLN A 584 -15.01 24.52 13.66
C GLN A 584 -13.69 23.96 13.12
N ASN A 585 -12.54 24.39 13.65
CA ASN A 585 -11.24 23.86 13.23
C ASN A 585 -11.11 22.36 13.54
N GLU A 586 -11.70 21.88 14.62
CA GLU A 586 -11.83 20.43 14.90
C GLU A 586 -12.68 19.71 13.85
N VAL A 587 -13.75 20.34 13.36
CA VAL A 587 -14.58 19.79 12.27
C VAL A 587 -13.83 19.83 10.92
N ARG A 588 -13.14 20.92 10.59
CA ARG A 588 -12.28 21.04 9.38
C ARG A 588 -11.07 20.12 9.36
N GLN A 589 -10.86 19.37 10.45
CA GLN A 589 -9.94 18.24 10.39
C GLN A 589 -10.39 17.14 9.42
N ALA A 590 -11.67 17.17 9.04
CA ALA A 590 -12.32 16.29 8.08
C ALA A 590 -11.90 16.58 6.62
N GLU A 591 -11.80 17.85 6.23
CA GLU A 591 -11.68 18.37 4.84
C GLU A 591 -10.33 18.08 4.12
N ARG A 592 -9.62 17.01 4.49
CA ARG A 592 -8.20 16.90 4.19
C ARG A 592 -7.91 15.92 3.07
N TYR A 593 -6.96 16.32 2.21
CA TYR A 593 -6.39 15.48 1.17
C TYR A 593 -5.89 14.10 1.65
N TYR A 594 -5.40 13.95 2.87
CA TYR A 594 -4.98 12.63 3.40
C TYR A 594 -6.07 11.94 4.23
N ALA A 595 -7.18 12.63 4.49
CA ALA A 595 -8.37 12.08 5.13
C ALA A 595 -9.35 11.49 4.14
N ASP A 596 -9.32 11.95 2.89
CA ASP A 596 -9.97 11.28 1.80
C ASP A 596 -9.39 9.85 1.62
N PRO A 597 -10.22 8.79 1.78
CA PRO A 597 -9.80 7.42 1.54
C PRO A 597 -9.26 7.20 0.12
N LEU A 598 -9.71 7.98 -0.88
CA LEU A 598 -9.25 7.88 -2.26
C LEU A 598 -7.75 8.13 -2.37
N HIS A 599 -7.23 9.15 -1.69
CA HIS A 599 -5.81 9.51 -1.78
C HIS A 599 -4.89 8.53 -1.06
N TYR A 600 -5.35 7.91 0.04
CA TYR A 600 -4.62 6.79 0.63
C TYR A 600 -4.74 5.53 -0.24
N SER A 601 -5.90 5.28 -0.84
CA SER A 601 -6.11 4.20 -1.81
C SER A 601 -5.21 4.35 -3.03
N ASP A 602 -5.01 5.58 -3.53
CA ASP A 602 -4.08 5.88 -4.62
C ASP A 602 -2.65 5.52 -4.21
N LEU A 603 -2.22 5.90 -2.99
CA LEU A 603 -0.91 5.51 -2.45
C LEU A 603 -0.77 3.99 -2.35
N THR A 604 -1.78 3.29 -1.81
CA THR A 604 -1.80 1.81 -1.73
C THR A 604 -1.74 1.18 -3.12
N ALA A 605 -2.47 1.71 -4.10
CA ALA A 605 -2.50 1.21 -5.46
C ALA A 605 -1.16 1.41 -6.19
N GLU A 606 -0.57 2.60 -6.11
CA GLU A 606 0.71 2.90 -6.75
C GLU A 606 1.87 2.14 -6.10
N THR A 607 1.88 2.00 -4.77
CA THR A 607 2.90 1.19 -4.07
C THR A 607 2.78 -0.31 -4.38
N LEU A 608 1.57 -0.86 -4.42
CA LEU A 608 1.33 -2.23 -4.89
C LEU A 608 1.82 -2.40 -6.34
N ARG A 609 1.50 -1.46 -7.22
CA ARG A 609 1.89 -1.52 -8.64
C ARG A 609 3.42 -1.50 -8.79
N ALA A 610 4.12 -0.68 -8.02
CA ALA A 610 5.57 -0.65 -8.01
C ALA A 610 6.18 -1.98 -7.53
N GLU A 611 5.63 -2.58 -6.47
CA GLU A 611 6.06 -3.89 -5.97
C GLU A 611 5.84 -5.01 -7.01
N LEU A 612 4.69 -5.03 -7.68
CA LEU A 612 4.39 -6.03 -8.72
C LEU A 612 5.39 -5.95 -9.89
N TYR A 613 5.67 -4.74 -10.39
CA TYR A 613 6.66 -4.57 -11.46
C TYR A 613 8.09 -4.83 -11.00
N PHE A 614 8.41 -4.60 -9.72
CA PHE A 614 9.70 -4.99 -9.16
C PHE A 614 9.88 -6.51 -9.19
N VAL A 615 8.89 -7.27 -8.71
CA VAL A 615 8.92 -8.74 -8.72
C VAL A 615 8.98 -9.28 -10.15
N GLU A 616 8.16 -8.72 -11.06
CA GLU A 616 8.18 -9.10 -12.48
C GLU A 616 9.54 -8.82 -13.12
N LEU A 617 10.13 -7.63 -12.88
CA LEU A 617 11.45 -7.30 -13.39
C LEU A 617 12.53 -8.23 -12.84
N GLN A 618 12.49 -8.55 -11.55
CA GLN A 618 13.42 -9.47 -10.90
C GLN A 618 13.34 -10.88 -11.53
N GLU A 619 12.14 -11.38 -11.78
CA GLU A 619 11.89 -12.66 -12.46
C GLU A 619 12.44 -12.66 -13.90
N TRP A 620 12.14 -11.63 -14.68
CA TRP A 620 12.65 -11.53 -16.06
C TRP A 620 14.16 -11.33 -16.13
N LEU A 621 14.77 -10.65 -15.16
CA LEU A 621 16.23 -10.55 -15.07
C LEU A 621 16.88 -11.87 -14.70
N PHE A 622 16.22 -12.70 -13.89
CA PHE A 622 16.67 -14.07 -13.66
C PHE A 622 16.64 -14.91 -14.94
N TYR A 623 15.57 -14.81 -15.72
CA TYR A 623 15.52 -15.46 -17.04
C TYR A 623 16.61 -14.92 -17.98
N ALA A 624 16.86 -13.61 -17.95
CA ALA A 624 17.90 -12.98 -18.75
C ALA A 624 19.29 -13.51 -18.38
N VAL A 625 19.67 -13.55 -17.10
CA VAL A 625 21.00 -14.05 -16.71
C VAL A 625 21.17 -15.54 -17.03
N GLN A 626 20.16 -16.38 -16.84
CA GLN A 626 20.23 -17.80 -17.22
C GLN A 626 20.38 -17.97 -18.74
N ALA A 627 19.63 -17.19 -19.54
CA ALA A 627 19.78 -17.18 -20.99
C ALA A 627 21.15 -16.66 -21.43
N LEU A 628 21.72 -15.68 -20.72
CA LEU A 628 23.06 -15.13 -21.00
C LEU A 628 24.18 -16.12 -20.67
N GLU A 629 24.10 -16.78 -19.51
CA GLU A 629 25.04 -17.84 -19.13
C GLU A 629 24.98 -18.99 -20.14
N TYR A 630 23.79 -19.37 -20.59
CA TYR A 630 23.62 -20.36 -21.65
C TYR A 630 24.12 -19.87 -23.01
N LYS A 631 23.88 -18.60 -23.39
CA LYS A 631 24.36 -17.97 -24.64
C LYS A 631 25.86 -18.19 -24.79
N TRP A 632 26.62 -17.88 -23.73
CA TRP A 632 28.08 -17.89 -23.74
C TRP A 632 28.75 -19.14 -23.14
N GLN A 633 27.99 -20.01 -22.47
CA GLN A 633 28.52 -21.12 -21.66
C GLN A 633 29.54 -20.65 -20.61
N GLU A 634 29.27 -19.49 -20.02
CA GLU A 634 30.12 -18.87 -19.00
C GLU A 634 29.24 -18.33 -17.87
N PRO A 635 29.60 -18.56 -16.59
CA PRO A 635 28.87 -17.98 -15.47
C PRO A 635 28.99 -16.45 -15.50
N PHE A 636 27.88 -15.78 -15.21
CA PHE A 636 27.83 -14.33 -15.13
C PHE A 636 28.52 -13.86 -13.84
N TYR A 637 29.48 -12.94 -14.01
CA TYR A 637 30.12 -12.27 -12.88
C TYR A 637 30.63 -10.89 -13.30
N ASP A 638 30.09 -9.84 -12.68
CA ASP A 638 30.59 -8.47 -12.79
C ASP A 638 31.60 -8.18 -11.69
N ARG A 639 32.88 -8.15 -12.06
CA ARG A 639 33.99 -7.84 -11.13
C ARG A 639 33.91 -6.45 -10.49
N THR A 640 33.20 -5.50 -11.11
CA THR A 640 33.13 -4.11 -10.65
C THR A 640 32.12 -3.94 -9.52
N ARG A 641 30.96 -4.59 -9.66
CA ARG A 641 29.83 -4.49 -8.73
C ARG A 641 29.68 -5.71 -7.83
N GLY A 642 30.37 -6.81 -8.14
CA GLY A 642 30.26 -8.08 -7.43
C GLY A 642 28.98 -8.84 -7.78
N PHE A 643 28.26 -8.47 -8.85
CA PHE A 643 27.03 -9.13 -9.25
C PHE A 643 27.32 -10.49 -9.89
N ASP A 644 26.53 -11.49 -9.50
CA ASP A 644 26.46 -12.82 -10.07
C ASP A 644 25.00 -13.20 -10.35
N LYS A 645 24.74 -14.46 -10.72
CA LYS A 645 23.37 -14.93 -10.98
C LYS A 645 22.44 -14.77 -9.77
N ASP A 646 22.92 -15.08 -8.57
CA ASP A 646 22.09 -15.11 -7.36
C ASP A 646 21.81 -13.70 -6.81
N SER A 647 22.70 -12.75 -7.12
CA SER A 647 22.57 -11.33 -6.76
C SER A 647 21.22 -10.72 -7.18
N VAL A 648 20.60 -11.19 -8.26
CA VAL A 648 19.29 -10.68 -8.73
C VAL A 648 18.22 -10.76 -7.64
N PHE A 649 18.31 -11.74 -6.73
CA PHE A 649 17.35 -11.97 -5.66
C PHE A 649 17.69 -11.27 -4.35
N GLU A 650 18.97 -10.92 -4.16
CA GLU A 650 19.43 -10.12 -3.03
C GLU A 650 19.11 -8.63 -3.24
N ILE A 651 18.97 -8.21 -4.49
CA ILE A 651 18.57 -6.85 -4.84
C ILE A 651 17.15 -6.58 -4.35
N GLN A 652 16.97 -5.45 -3.66
CA GLN A 652 15.69 -5.00 -3.09
C GLN A 652 15.29 -3.61 -3.60
N ASP A 653 15.99 -3.09 -4.61
CA ASP A 653 15.80 -1.75 -5.15
C ASP A 653 15.76 -1.80 -6.69
N ILE A 654 14.82 -1.07 -7.30
CA ILE A 654 14.65 -1.06 -8.76
C ILE A 654 15.87 -0.47 -9.46
N GLN A 655 16.53 0.54 -8.87
CA GLN A 655 17.72 1.13 -9.48
C GLN A 655 18.89 0.14 -9.49
N GLN A 656 19.00 -0.70 -8.45
CA GLN A 656 19.95 -1.81 -8.45
C GLN A 656 19.62 -2.90 -9.50
N LEU A 657 18.34 -3.19 -9.77
CA LEU A 657 17.96 -4.10 -10.86
C LEU A 657 18.31 -3.52 -12.24
N VAL A 658 18.12 -2.21 -12.43
CA VAL A 658 18.56 -1.50 -13.66
C VAL A 658 20.07 -1.60 -13.82
N ASP A 659 20.80 -1.44 -12.72
CA ASP A 659 22.25 -1.57 -12.65
C ASP A 659 22.72 -3.00 -12.95
N TYR A 660 22.00 -4.00 -12.47
CA TYR A 660 22.23 -5.41 -12.77
C TYR A 660 22.01 -5.70 -14.26
N PHE A 661 20.91 -5.22 -14.83
CA PHE A 661 20.63 -5.33 -16.27
C PHE A 661 21.73 -4.69 -17.12
N ALA A 662 22.22 -3.51 -16.74
CA ALA A 662 23.33 -2.86 -17.42
C ALA A 662 24.63 -3.70 -17.34
N SER A 663 24.87 -4.41 -16.23
CA SER A 663 25.99 -5.34 -16.10
C SER A 663 25.83 -6.58 -16.98
N LEU A 664 24.62 -7.12 -17.13
CA LEU A 664 24.33 -8.20 -18.10
C LEU A 664 24.65 -7.76 -19.53
N LYS A 665 24.18 -6.57 -19.94
CA LYS A 665 24.47 -6.00 -21.27
C LYS A 665 25.97 -5.85 -21.52
N ARG A 666 26.70 -5.27 -20.57
CA ARG A 666 28.17 -5.15 -20.69
C ARG A 666 28.88 -6.50 -20.79
N PHE A 667 28.40 -7.49 -20.03
CA PHE A 667 28.93 -8.85 -20.09
C PHE A 667 28.72 -9.45 -21.48
N ASP A 668 27.57 -9.21 -22.10
CA ASP A 668 27.25 -9.63 -23.47
C ASP A 668 28.10 -8.87 -24.51
N ASP A 669 28.16 -7.55 -24.45
CA ASP A 669 28.89 -6.68 -25.38
C ASP A 669 30.37 -7.06 -25.52
N VAL A 670 31.04 -7.31 -24.38
CA VAL A 670 32.46 -7.72 -24.38
C VAL A 670 32.67 -9.04 -25.13
N ARG A 671 31.67 -9.93 -25.11
CA ARG A 671 31.74 -11.26 -25.73
C ARG A 671 31.24 -11.27 -27.16
N ASN A 672 30.36 -10.34 -27.55
CA ASN A 672 29.93 -10.16 -28.92
C ASN A 672 31.08 -9.87 -29.90
N PHE A 673 32.24 -9.39 -29.41
CA PHE A 673 33.46 -9.26 -30.22
C PHE A 673 34.15 -10.59 -30.56
N ARG A 674 33.75 -11.71 -29.95
CA ARG A 674 34.32 -13.03 -30.24
C ARG A 674 33.74 -13.55 -31.55
N ALA A 675 34.61 -13.94 -32.48
CA ALA A 675 34.18 -14.52 -33.75
C ALA A 675 33.50 -15.88 -33.52
N THR A 676 32.22 -15.98 -33.87
CA THR A 676 31.51 -17.25 -34.03
C THR A 676 31.68 -17.76 -35.45
N GLN A 677 31.85 -19.07 -35.60
CA GLN A 677 31.89 -19.74 -36.89
C GLN A 677 30.55 -20.42 -37.17
N GLU A 678 30.16 -20.50 -38.44
CA GLU A 678 28.98 -21.22 -38.89
C GLU A 678 29.40 -22.39 -39.78
N ALA A 679 28.75 -23.54 -39.61
CA ALA A 679 28.87 -24.68 -40.50
C ALA A 679 27.50 -25.27 -40.83
N THR A 680 27.46 -26.03 -41.93
CA THR A 680 26.33 -26.90 -42.26
C THR A 680 26.86 -28.31 -42.43
N ASP A 681 26.52 -29.17 -41.48
CA ASP A 681 26.99 -30.55 -41.46
C ASP A 681 25.85 -31.51 -41.75
N THR A 682 26.20 -32.64 -42.36
CA THR A 682 25.24 -33.67 -42.77
C THR A 682 25.39 -34.91 -41.89
N VAL A 683 24.32 -35.23 -41.16
CA VAL A 683 24.19 -36.44 -40.37
C VAL A 683 23.47 -37.51 -41.20
N SER A 684 24.25 -38.40 -41.80
CA SER A 684 23.76 -39.56 -42.55
C SER A 684 23.25 -40.65 -41.60
N LEU A 685 22.01 -41.10 -41.77
CA LEU A 685 21.49 -42.23 -41.01
C LEU A 685 22.21 -43.53 -41.39
N LYS A 686 22.50 -43.75 -42.68
CA LYS A 686 23.23 -44.93 -43.15
C LYS A 686 24.64 -45.00 -42.53
N LYS A 687 25.45 -43.97 -42.77
CA LYS A 687 26.87 -43.94 -42.45
C LYS A 687 27.12 -43.59 -40.98
N HIS A 688 26.54 -42.48 -40.50
CA HIS A 688 26.87 -41.94 -39.20
C HIS A 688 26.06 -42.60 -38.09
N ILE A 689 24.75 -42.84 -38.27
CA ILE A 689 23.89 -43.41 -37.23
C ILE A 689 23.99 -44.93 -37.16
N PHE A 690 23.76 -45.64 -38.25
CA PHE A 690 23.80 -47.11 -38.28
C PHE A 690 25.18 -47.70 -38.54
N GLY A 691 26.15 -46.89 -38.98
CA GLY A 691 27.55 -47.32 -39.14
C GLY A 691 27.82 -48.08 -40.44
N TYR A 692 26.90 -48.06 -41.41
CA TYR A 692 27.07 -48.73 -42.70
C TYR A 692 27.88 -47.86 -43.65
N VAL A 693 29.20 -48.07 -43.68
CA VAL A 693 30.15 -47.41 -44.59
C VAL A 693 30.49 -48.35 -45.75
N ASP A 694 30.46 -47.87 -46.99
CA ASP A 694 30.73 -48.71 -48.17
C ASP A 694 32.18 -49.21 -48.22
N THR A 695 33.14 -48.34 -47.87
CA THR A 695 34.57 -48.69 -47.83
C THR A 695 35.28 -48.09 -46.61
N LEU A 696 36.20 -48.86 -46.02
CA LEU A 696 37.07 -48.40 -44.95
C LEU A 696 38.53 -48.66 -45.35
N ARG A 697 39.36 -47.60 -45.38
CA ARG A 697 40.77 -47.67 -45.83
C ARG A 697 40.93 -48.36 -47.21
N GLY A 698 40.00 -48.13 -48.13
CA GLY A 698 40.02 -48.68 -49.49
C GLY A 698 39.52 -50.12 -49.64
N LYS A 699 39.00 -50.75 -48.58
CA LYS A 699 38.37 -52.08 -48.63
C LYS A 699 36.87 -51.98 -48.49
N THR A 700 36.12 -52.72 -49.31
CA THR A 700 34.66 -52.89 -49.16
C THR A 700 34.34 -53.53 -47.82
N MET A 701 33.40 -52.94 -47.10
CA MET A 701 32.95 -53.45 -45.81
C MET A 701 31.70 -54.32 -45.99
N TRP A 702 31.60 -55.35 -45.14
CA TRP A 702 30.48 -56.27 -45.11
C TRP A 702 29.90 -56.30 -43.70
N TYR A 703 28.58 -56.31 -43.58
CA TYR A 703 27.86 -56.21 -42.32
C TYR A 703 26.94 -57.42 -42.14
N PRO A 704 26.81 -57.96 -40.92
CA PRO A 704 25.83 -59.01 -40.67
C PRO A 704 24.42 -58.45 -40.86
N SER A 705 23.53 -59.27 -41.42
CA SER A 705 22.14 -58.90 -41.65
C SER A 705 21.45 -58.49 -40.34
N PRO A 706 20.73 -57.34 -40.32
CA PRO A 706 20.09 -56.83 -39.10
C PRO A 706 18.92 -57.69 -38.59
N ASP A 707 18.45 -58.66 -39.38
CA ASP A 707 17.42 -59.63 -39.00
C ASP A 707 17.97 -60.86 -38.22
N GLY A 708 19.29 -60.96 -38.06
CA GLY A 708 19.94 -62.03 -37.29
C GLY A 708 20.16 -63.33 -38.06
N THR A 709 19.94 -63.36 -39.38
CA THR A 709 20.17 -64.53 -40.24
C THR A 709 21.64 -64.92 -40.40
N GLY A 710 22.57 -64.00 -40.11
CA GLY A 710 24.01 -64.21 -40.24
C GLY A 710 24.55 -64.02 -41.66
N GLU A 711 23.70 -63.66 -42.63
CA GLU A 711 24.13 -63.27 -43.97
C GLU A 711 24.98 -62.00 -43.93
N MET A 712 26.02 -61.93 -44.76
CA MET A 712 26.90 -60.76 -44.86
C MET A 712 26.46 -59.90 -46.04
N LEU A 713 25.98 -58.70 -45.73
CA LEU A 713 25.42 -57.73 -46.67
C LEU A 713 26.40 -56.61 -46.96
N THR A 714 26.31 -56.02 -48.15
CA THR A 714 26.93 -54.72 -48.43
C THR A 714 26.28 -53.62 -47.58
N ALA A 715 26.89 -52.43 -47.51
CA ALA A 715 26.36 -51.32 -46.73
C ALA A 715 24.96 -50.87 -47.20
N ASP A 716 24.68 -50.88 -48.51
CA ASP A 716 23.36 -50.55 -49.07
C ASP A 716 22.31 -51.60 -48.70
N GLU A 717 22.64 -52.88 -48.86
CA GLU A 717 21.74 -53.99 -48.53
C GLU A 717 21.43 -54.02 -47.02
N ALA A 718 22.46 -53.83 -46.17
CA ALA A 718 22.29 -53.76 -44.73
C ALA A 718 21.43 -52.56 -44.31
N PHE A 719 21.61 -51.40 -44.97
CA PHE A 719 20.80 -50.21 -44.72
C PHE A 719 19.34 -50.43 -45.09
N LYS A 720 19.05 -50.95 -46.29
CA LYS A 720 17.68 -51.23 -46.74
C LYS A 720 16.99 -52.26 -45.84
N ALA A 721 17.67 -53.35 -45.49
CA ALA A 721 17.17 -54.33 -44.53
C ALA A 721 16.83 -53.67 -43.17
N LYS A 722 17.66 -52.72 -42.72
CA LYS A 722 17.40 -51.95 -41.49
C LYS A 722 16.19 -51.02 -41.63
N LEU A 723 16.05 -50.32 -42.77
CA LEU A 723 14.89 -49.48 -43.05
C LEU A 723 13.60 -50.30 -43.05
N GLN A 724 13.60 -51.50 -43.66
CA GLN A 724 12.45 -52.41 -43.64
C GLN A 724 12.07 -52.80 -42.20
N GLN A 725 13.05 -53.18 -41.36
CA GLN A 725 12.81 -53.53 -39.95
C GLN A 725 12.19 -52.38 -39.13
N LEU A 726 12.58 -51.13 -39.44
CA LEU A 726 12.14 -49.93 -38.74
C LEU A 726 10.87 -49.28 -39.34
N SER A 727 10.40 -49.80 -40.48
CA SER A 727 9.21 -49.29 -41.15
C SER A 727 7.98 -50.09 -40.74
N ARG A 728 6.86 -49.38 -40.53
CA ARG A 728 5.60 -50.00 -40.11
C ARG A 728 4.39 -49.24 -40.61
N ARG A 729 3.27 -49.95 -40.74
CA ARG A 729 1.98 -49.38 -41.10
C ARG A 729 1.30 -48.77 -39.87
N VAL A 730 0.86 -47.53 -39.97
CA VAL A 730 0.11 -46.80 -38.94
C VAL A 730 -1.18 -46.29 -39.59
N GLY A 731 -2.29 -46.96 -39.34
CA GLY A 731 -3.54 -46.71 -40.08
C GLY A 731 -3.39 -47.09 -41.56
N THR A 732 -3.69 -46.14 -42.46
CA THR A 732 -3.51 -46.31 -43.91
C THR A 732 -2.10 -45.97 -44.39
N ASP A 733 -1.27 -45.35 -43.55
CA ASP A 733 0.01 -44.81 -43.95
C ASP A 733 1.16 -45.76 -43.58
N TYR A 734 2.24 -45.75 -44.37
CA TYR A 734 3.48 -46.46 -44.05
C TYR A 734 4.57 -45.47 -43.63
N TRP A 735 5.18 -45.71 -42.49
CA TRP A 735 6.14 -44.79 -41.88
C TRP A 735 7.43 -45.53 -41.52
N PHE A 736 8.56 -44.92 -41.87
CA PHE A 736 9.86 -45.23 -41.27
C PHE A 736 9.98 -44.48 -39.95
N THR A 737 10.53 -45.11 -38.90
CA THR A 737 10.85 -44.42 -37.64
C THR A 737 12.17 -44.92 -37.07
N ALA A 738 13.10 -43.99 -36.82
CA ALA A 738 14.38 -44.28 -36.17
C ALA A 738 14.62 -43.35 -34.99
N GLU A 739 15.15 -43.92 -33.90
CA GLU A 739 15.64 -43.20 -32.73
C GLU A 739 17.18 -43.25 -32.73
N PHE A 740 17.84 -42.14 -32.45
CA PHE A 740 19.28 -42.03 -32.54
C PHE A 740 19.88 -40.95 -31.64
N SER A 741 21.20 -41.03 -31.44
CA SER A 741 22.00 -40.07 -30.69
C SER A 741 22.98 -39.35 -31.63
N THR A 742 23.12 -38.04 -31.43
CA THR A 742 24.16 -37.21 -32.06
C THR A 742 25.29 -36.86 -31.10
N VAL A 743 25.35 -37.50 -29.92
CA VAL A 743 26.43 -37.36 -28.94
C VAL A 743 27.65 -38.17 -29.38
N LYS A 744 28.23 -37.79 -30.51
CA LYS A 744 29.43 -38.38 -31.09
C LYS A 744 30.05 -37.43 -32.11
N GLU A 745 31.35 -37.59 -32.31
CA GLU A 745 32.08 -36.87 -33.33
C GLU A 745 31.81 -37.47 -34.71
N LEU A 746 31.57 -36.60 -35.69
CA LEU A 746 31.42 -37.00 -37.08
C LEU A 746 32.76 -36.80 -37.81
N PRO A 747 33.37 -37.88 -38.36
CA PRO A 747 34.69 -37.78 -38.96
C PRO A 747 34.76 -36.73 -40.08
N ARG A 748 35.78 -35.85 -40.01
CA ARG A 748 36.04 -34.77 -40.99
C ARG A 748 34.93 -33.72 -41.10
N THR A 749 34.30 -33.39 -39.98
CA THR A 749 33.28 -32.33 -39.89
C THR A 749 33.56 -31.44 -38.68
N ASN A 750 32.93 -30.27 -38.62
CA ASN A 750 32.97 -29.39 -37.45
C ASN A 750 31.84 -29.71 -36.45
N PHE A 751 31.11 -30.80 -36.66
CA PHE A 751 29.93 -31.15 -35.86
C PHE A 751 30.36 -31.77 -34.52
N PHE A 752 30.18 -31.01 -33.43
CA PHE A 752 30.48 -31.46 -32.06
C PHE A 752 31.91 -31.98 -31.86
N GLN A 753 32.87 -31.33 -32.52
CA GLN A 753 34.25 -31.78 -32.62
C GLN A 753 34.97 -31.73 -31.27
N GLY A 754 35.52 -32.86 -30.83
CA GLY A 754 36.29 -32.94 -29.59
C GLY A 754 37.78 -32.65 -29.79
N PRO A 755 38.54 -32.74 -28.68
CA PRO A 755 39.98 -32.53 -28.70
C PRO A 755 40.67 -33.74 -29.33
N VAL A 756 41.69 -33.49 -30.14
CA VAL A 756 42.50 -34.53 -30.79
C VAL A 756 43.85 -34.60 -30.08
N VAL A 757 44.18 -35.76 -29.53
CA VAL A 757 45.46 -36.04 -28.86
C VAL A 757 46.49 -36.49 -29.90
N ALA A 758 47.77 -36.20 -29.65
CA ALA A 758 48.85 -36.66 -30.53
C ALA A 758 49.02 -38.19 -30.48
N ASP A 759 49.14 -38.83 -31.65
CA ASP A 759 49.51 -40.25 -31.75
C ASP A 759 51.02 -40.44 -31.57
N GLU A 760 51.39 -41.49 -30.81
CA GLU A 760 52.74 -42.05 -30.64
C GLU A 760 53.80 -41.13 -29.99
N GLY A 761 53.76 -41.04 -28.65
CA GLY A 761 54.93 -40.72 -27.82
C GLY A 761 54.73 -39.63 -26.76
N ASP A 762 53.70 -38.80 -26.91
CA ASP A 762 53.36 -37.75 -25.94
C ASP A 762 51.84 -37.58 -25.81
N LEU A 763 51.21 -38.49 -25.06
CA LEU A 763 49.78 -38.46 -24.73
C LEU A 763 49.40 -37.27 -23.82
N THR A 764 50.39 -36.46 -23.40
CA THR A 764 50.18 -35.29 -22.54
C THR A 764 49.92 -34.01 -23.31
N CYS A 765 49.75 -34.10 -24.64
CA CYS A 765 49.65 -32.94 -25.50
C CYS A 765 48.53 -33.03 -26.58
N LEU A 766 47.88 -31.88 -26.86
CA LEU A 766 46.79 -31.73 -27.83
C LEU A 766 47.30 -31.32 -29.23
N LEU A 767 46.81 -31.98 -30.27
CA LEU A 767 46.95 -31.55 -31.67
C LEU A 767 45.89 -30.53 -32.07
N ASP A 768 44.66 -30.73 -31.62
CA ASP A 768 43.52 -29.83 -31.85
C ASP A 768 42.71 -29.75 -30.55
N ALA A 769 42.34 -28.53 -30.18
CA ALA A 769 41.50 -28.30 -29.02
C ALA A 769 40.03 -28.62 -29.31
N GLY A 770 39.57 -28.68 -30.56
CA GLY A 770 38.17 -28.92 -30.93
C GLY A 770 37.27 -27.69 -30.75
N THR A 771 35.96 -27.91 -30.69
CA THR A 771 34.93 -26.85 -30.68
C THR A 771 34.12 -26.82 -29.38
N TYR A 772 33.51 -25.68 -29.11
CA TYR A 772 32.51 -25.49 -28.06
C TYR A 772 31.40 -24.56 -28.55
N LEU A 773 30.34 -24.40 -27.74
CA LEU A 773 29.18 -23.57 -28.10
C LEU A 773 28.47 -24.08 -29.38
N ASP A 774 28.56 -25.38 -29.68
CA ASP A 774 27.93 -26.00 -30.85
C ASP A 774 26.39 -26.00 -30.74
N LYS A 775 25.75 -24.97 -31.29
CA LYS A 775 24.31 -24.72 -31.21
C LYS A 775 23.65 -24.77 -32.57
N ILE A 776 22.51 -25.44 -32.64
CA ILE A 776 21.65 -25.54 -33.82
C ILE A 776 21.12 -24.14 -34.18
N ASP A 777 21.20 -23.79 -35.45
CA ASP A 777 20.47 -22.67 -36.04
C ASP A 777 19.24 -23.15 -36.80
N ALA A 778 19.40 -24.17 -37.65
CA ALA A 778 18.34 -24.71 -38.48
C ALA A 778 18.60 -26.19 -38.81
N VAL A 779 17.51 -26.95 -39.00
CA VAL A 779 17.59 -28.36 -39.39
C VAL A 779 16.72 -28.62 -40.62
N SER A 780 17.24 -29.32 -41.62
CA SER A 780 16.46 -29.87 -42.73
C SER A 780 16.65 -31.37 -42.86
N LEU A 781 15.70 -32.03 -43.51
CA LEU A 781 15.74 -33.47 -43.76
C LEU A 781 15.74 -33.72 -45.26
N ASN A 782 16.64 -34.58 -45.72
CA ASN A 782 16.66 -35.05 -47.09
C ASN A 782 16.55 -36.57 -47.10
N LEU A 783 15.75 -37.07 -48.04
CA LEU A 783 15.58 -38.46 -48.37
C LEU A 783 16.26 -38.68 -49.72
N VAL A 784 17.46 -39.27 -49.69
CA VAL A 784 18.28 -39.48 -50.88
C VAL A 784 17.85 -40.78 -51.53
N VAL A 785 17.40 -40.70 -52.78
CA VAL A 785 16.84 -41.82 -53.53
C VAL A 785 17.60 -42.05 -54.84
N SER A 786 17.70 -43.31 -55.24
CA SER A 786 18.26 -43.73 -56.53
C SER A 786 17.32 -43.46 -57.70
N HIS A 787 16.01 -43.47 -57.45
CA HIS A 787 14.96 -43.14 -58.40
C HIS A 787 13.69 -42.67 -57.69
N ASP A 788 12.93 -41.81 -58.36
CA ASP A 788 11.64 -41.28 -57.88
C ASP A 788 10.48 -42.11 -58.47
N VAL A 789 9.51 -42.46 -57.63
CA VAL A 789 8.33 -43.28 -57.96
C VAL A 789 7.02 -42.48 -58.01
N SER A 790 6.95 -41.34 -57.33
CA SER A 790 5.71 -40.57 -57.15
C SER A 790 5.72 -39.22 -57.87
N GLY A 791 6.91 -38.66 -58.16
CA GLY A 791 7.05 -37.30 -58.67
C GLY A 791 6.93 -36.23 -57.58
N GLU A 792 6.84 -36.62 -56.30
CA GLU A 792 6.80 -35.69 -55.18
C GLU A 792 8.19 -35.15 -54.84
N VAL A 793 8.29 -33.84 -54.62
CA VAL A 793 9.56 -33.19 -54.23
C VAL A 793 9.85 -33.26 -52.73
N SER A 794 8.89 -33.68 -51.93
CA SER A 794 9.01 -33.80 -50.47
C SER A 794 7.90 -34.65 -49.86
N THR A 795 8.18 -35.36 -48.78
CA THR A 795 7.21 -36.15 -48.01
C THR A 795 7.04 -35.62 -46.57
N PRO A 796 5.88 -35.78 -45.92
CA PRO A 796 5.71 -35.44 -44.51
C PRO A 796 6.69 -36.17 -43.58
N ALA A 797 7.24 -35.43 -42.61
CA ALA A 797 8.13 -35.96 -41.60
C ALA A 797 7.85 -35.37 -40.21
N TYR A 798 8.21 -36.13 -39.17
CA TYR A 798 8.29 -35.66 -37.80
C TYR A 798 9.71 -35.80 -37.31
N LEU A 799 10.28 -34.71 -36.79
CA LEU A 799 11.57 -34.73 -36.10
C LEU A 799 11.33 -34.39 -34.65
N THR A 800 11.76 -35.26 -33.75
CA THR A 800 11.69 -35.05 -32.31
C THR A 800 13.08 -34.87 -31.77
N TYR A 801 13.25 -33.83 -30.97
CA TYR A 801 14.47 -33.57 -30.19
C TYR A 801 14.16 -33.83 -28.72
N GLY A 802 15.05 -34.52 -28.02
CA GLY A 802 14.90 -34.82 -26.60
C GLY A 802 16.12 -35.55 -26.03
N GLY A 803 15.95 -36.08 -24.82
CA GLY A 803 17.03 -36.73 -24.08
C GLY A 803 17.99 -35.72 -23.45
N ASN A 804 19.19 -36.19 -23.09
CA ASN A 804 20.23 -35.36 -22.50
C ASN A 804 20.94 -34.58 -23.61
N ASN A 805 21.28 -33.33 -23.32
CA ASN A 805 21.99 -32.46 -24.24
C ASN A 805 23.39 -32.23 -23.71
N TYR A 806 24.37 -32.29 -24.58
CA TYR A 806 25.76 -32.19 -24.19
C TYR A 806 26.39 -31.00 -24.89
N MET A 807 27.15 -30.23 -24.14
CA MET A 807 28.00 -29.18 -24.68
C MET A 807 29.44 -29.49 -24.28
N ARG A 808 30.40 -29.11 -25.11
CA ARG A 808 31.80 -29.18 -24.72
C ARG A 808 32.17 -27.96 -23.89
N SER A 809 33.01 -28.15 -22.88
CA SER A 809 33.55 -27.04 -22.10
C SER A 809 34.42 -26.14 -22.96
N ARG A 810 34.44 -24.83 -22.65
CA ARG A 810 35.27 -23.84 -23.37
C ARG A 810 36.76 -24.19 -23.37
N ILE A 811 37.26 -24.75 -22.28
CA ILE A 811 38.63 -25.27 -22.15
C ILE A 811 38.53 -26.79 -22.23
N PRO A 812 39.34 -27.46 -23.07
CA PRO A 812 39.39 -28.91 -23.08
C PRO A 812 39.65 -29.47 -21.69
N GLY A 813 39.06 -30.62 -21.41
CA GLY A 813 39.24 -31.30 -20.14
C GLY A 813 40.68 -31.78 -19.88
N ALA A 814 40.90 -32.47 -18.76
CA ALA A 814 42.23 -32.97 -18.39
C ALA A 814 42.62 -34.20 -19.23
N LEU A 815 43.81 -34.18 -19.83
CA LEU A 815 44.40 -35.34 -20.47
C LEU A 815 44.70 -36.43 -19.44
N THR A 816 44.48 -37.69 -19.81
CA THR A 816 44.77 -38.81 -18.93
C THR A 816 45.70 -39.82 -19.60
N ASP A 817 46.56 -40.44 -18.80
CA ASP A 817 47.58 -41.39 -19.26
C ASP A 817 47.00 -42.76 -19.71
N ASN A 818 45.69 -42.95 -19.56
CA ASN A 818 45.00 -44.17 -19.98
C ASN A 818 44.46 -43.99 -21.40
N GLU A 819 44.31 -45.07 -22.16
CA GLU A 819 43.77 -45.11 -23.54
C GLU A 819 42.36 -44.48 -23.71
N ASP A 820 41.73 -44.05 -22.62
CA ASP A 820 40.39 -43.44 -22.52
C ASP A 820 40.41 -41.89 -22.43
N GLY A 821 41.26 -41.22 -23.22
CA GLY A 821 41.07 -39.81 -23.61
C GLY A 821 40.88 -38.75 -22.52
N VAL A 822 40.38 -37.59 -22.95
CA VAL A 822 40.22 -36.35 -22.14
C VAL A 822 39.06 -36.50 -21.15
N LYS A 823 39.31 -36.29 -19.84
CA LYS A 823 38.29 -36.27 -18.77
C LYS A 823 37.67 -34.90 -18.60
N ASP A 824 36.42 -34.84 -18.09
CA ASP A 824 35.69 -33.60 -17.79
C ASP A 824 35.41 -32.70 -19.02
N GLU A 825 35.19 -33.34 -20.15
CA GLU A 825 35.05 -32.72 -21.46
C GLU A 825 33.61 -32.31 -21.83
N LEU A 826 32.61 -32.99 -21.26
CA LEU A 826 31.20 -32.81 -21.58
C LEU A 826 30.42 -32.23 -20.39
N ILE A 827 29.69 -31.16 -20.65
CA ILE A 827 28.72 -30.56 -19.74
C ILE A 827 27.33 -31.00 -20.19
N ALA A 828 26.62 -31.72 -19.33
CA ALA A 828 25.22 -32.09 -19.59
C ALA A 828 24.31 -30.91 -19.22
N TYR A 829 23.50 -30.48 -20.19
CA TYR A 829 22.41 -29.53 -20.01
C TYR A 829 21.07 -30.25 -20.15
N SER A 830 20.19 -30.07 -19.18
CA SER A 830 18.78 -30.44 -19.29
C SER A 830 18.04 -29.38 -20.10
N ALA A 831 18.38 -29.25 -21.39
CA ALA A 831 17.64 -28.38 -22.31
C ALA A 831 16.26 -29.01 -22.59
N ARG A 832 15.39 -28.96 -21.58
CA ARG A 832 13.98 -29.32 -21.70
C ARG A 832 13.27 -28.32 -22.62
N PHE A 833 12.11 -28.70 -23.10
CA PHE A 833 11.19 -27.76 -23.73
C PHE A 833 10.28 -27.20 -22.66
N TRP A 834 9.93 -25.94 -22.79
CA TRP A 834 9.06 -25.27 -21.85
C TRP A 834 7.76 -24.94 -22.53
N ASP A 835 6.66 -25.27 -21.88
CA ASP A 835 5.33 -24.86 -22.29
C ASP A 835 4.72 -23.95 -21.23
N VAL A 836 3.90 -23.01 -21.67
CA VAL A 836 3.16 -22.10 -20.79
C VAL A 836 1.72 -22.59 -20.75
N SER A 837 1.32 -23.16 -19.61
CA SER A 837 -0.07 -23.53 -19.36
C SER A 837 -0.52 -22.99 -18.01
N ASN A 838 -1.72 -22.41 -17.93
CA ASN A 838 -2.26 -21.83 -16.69
C ASN A 838 -1.30 -20.84 -15.98
N GLY A 839 -0.49 -20.10 -16.74
CA GLY A 839 0.45 -19.11 -16.20
C GLY A 839 1.72 -19.70 -15.56
N GLY A 840 1.97 -21.00 -15.66
CA GLY A 840 3.20 -21.64 -15.18
C GLY A 840 4.05 -22.24 -16.30
N PHE A 841 5.37 -22.33 -16.07
CA PHE A 841 6.32 -22.99 -16.96
C PHE A 841 6.41 -24.48 -16.64
N PHE A 842 6.09 -25.34 -17.61
CA PHE A 842 6.17 -26.79 -17.47
C PHE A 842 7.23 -27.37 -18.38
N ALA A 843 8.10 -28.20 -17.80
CA ALA A 843 9.15 -28.89 -18.53
C ALA A 843 8.58 -30.06 -19.34
N LYS A 844 8.99 -30.18 -20.59
CA LYS A 844 8.77 -31.35 -21.46
C LYS A 844 10.12 -31.93 -21.85
N ASP A 845 10.26 -33.24 -21.75
CA ASP A 845 11.53 -33.94 -22.03
C ASP A 845 11.87 -34.00 -23.52
N SER A 846 10.89 -33.74 -24.38
CA SER A 846 11.08 -33.72 -25.83
C SER A 846 10.06 -32.83 -26.53
N TYR A 847 10.38 -32.44 -27.77
CA TYR A 847 9.48 -31.70 -28.64
C TYR A 847 9.50 -32.29 -30.04
N ARG A 848 8.29 -32.57 -30.55
CA ARG A 848 8.08 -33.12 -31.87
C ARG A 848 7.68 -32.01 -32.84
N GLN A 849 8.57 -31.71 -33.78
CA GLN A 849 8.31 -30.80 -34.88
C GLN A 849 7.73 -31.55 -36.08
N GLN A 850 6.63 -31.04 -36.63
CA GLN A 850 6.15 -31.46 -37.95
C GLN A 850 6.90 -30.69 -39.04
N MET A 851 7.46 -31.39 -40.02
CA MET A 851 8.22 -30.80 -41.11
C MET A 851 8.09 -31.64 -42.39
N LYS A 852 8.89 -31.30 -43.41
CA LYS A 852 8.97 -32.05 -44.66
C LYS A 852 10.38 -32.61 -44.82
N ALA A 853 10.48 -33.84 -45.32
CA ALA A 853 11.73 -34.40 -45.82
C ALA A 853 11.76 -34.21 -47.33
N ASN A 854 12.80 -33.57 -47.85
CA ASN A 854 12.96 -33.31 -49.28
C ASN A 854 13.37 -34.60 -49.99
N ILE A 855 12.73 -34.95 -51.09
CA ILE A 855 13.09 -36.13 -51.89
C ILE A 855 14.12 -35.66 -52.92
N MET A 856 15.31 -36.26 -52.90
CA MET A 856 16.44 -35.84 -53.72
C MET A 856 17.08 -37.04 -54.41
N LEU A 857 17.37 -36.90 -55.71
CA LEU A 857 18.10 -37.93 -56.43
C LEU A 857 19.57 -37.93 -56.00
N SER A 858 20.20 -39.10 -55.91
CA SER A 858 21.56 -39.27 -55.39
C SER A 858 22.66 -38.49 -56.14
N TYR A 859 22.37 -38.00 -57.35
CA TYR A 859 23.26 -37.12 -58.12
C TYR A 859 23.02 -35.61 -57.88
N ASP A 860 21.91 -35.21 -57.26
CA ASP A 860 21.56 -33.81 -56.99
C ASP A 860 22.24 -33.31 -55.71
N LYS A 861 23.44 -32.76 -55.85
CA LYS A 861 24.14 -32.08 -54.74
C LYS A 861 23.67 -30.64 -54.60
N ASN A 862 22.50 -30.42 -54.00
CA ASN A 862 22.13 -29.07 -53.55
C ASN A 862 22.86 -28.75 -52.24
N SER A 863 23.50 -27.58 -52.13
CA SER A 863 24.12 -27.10 -50.89
C SER A 863 23.17 -26.30 -50.00
N GLU A 864 22.02 -25.86 -50.52
CA GLU A 864 21.04 -25.09 -49.75
C GLU A 864 20.23 -25.98 -48.78
N LEU A 865 19.88 -25.42 -47.61
CA LEU A 865 18.91 -26.06 -46.71
C LEU A 865 17.49 -25.85 -47.25
N LEU A 866 16.89 -26.91 -47.79
CA LEU A 866 15.52 -26.91 -48.28
C LEU A 866 14.53 -27.21 -47.16
N ASN A 867 13.43 -26.45 -47.07
CA ASN A 867 12.38 -26.59 -46.05
C ASN A 867 12.91 -26.73 -44.60
N PRO A 868 13.83 -25.86 -44.13
CA PRO A 868 14.38 -25.98 -42.79
C PRO A 868 13.35 -25.69 -41.71
N THR A 869 13.53 -26.30 -40.54
CA THR A 869 12.87 -25.89 -39.30
C THR A 869 13.84 -25.15 -38.38
N TYR A 870 13.30 -24.20 -37.61
CA TYR A 870 14.01 -23.41 -36.61
C TYR A 870 13.56 -23.74 -35.18
N SER A 871 12.69 -24.75 -35.01
CA SER A 871 12.13 -25.14 -33.69
C SER A 871 13.14 -25.77 -32.73
N PHE A 872 14.37 -26.01 -33.20
CA PHE A 872 15.47 -26.50 -32.36
C PHE A 872 16.59 -25.47 -32.22
N LYS A 873 16.36 -24.22 -32.65
CA LYS A 873 17.35 -23.15 -32.59
C LYS A 873 17.87 -22.95 -31.16
N GLU A 874 19.16 -22.64 -31.04
CA GLU A 874 19.92 -22.44 -29.80
C GLU A 874 20.19 -23.71 -28.98
N ARG A 875 19.60 -24.86 -29.35
CA ARG A 875 19.82 -26.13 -28.66
C ARG A 875 21.14 -26.77 -29.10
N SER A 876 21.69 -27.65 -28.26
CA SER A 876 22.91 -28.38 -28.61
C SER A 876 22.72 -29.21 -29.87
N VAL A 877 23.75 -29.29 -30.71
CA VAL A 877 23.81 -30.27 -31.80
C VAL A 877 23.93 -31.71 -31.29
N ALA A 878 24.42 -31.90 -30.05
CA ALA A 878 24.62 -33.20 -29.41
C ALA A 878 23.50 -33.50 -28.41
N ALA A 879 22.53 -34.28 -28.85
CA ALA A 879 21.41 -34.76 -28.04
C ALA A 879 21.29 -36.29 -28.14
N SER A 880 20.93 -36.93 -27.03
CA SER A 880 20.84 -38.39 -26.96
C SER A 880 19.51 -38.96 -27.46
N GLY A 881 18.47 -38.15 -27.58
CA GLY A 881 17.10 -38.59 -27.84
C GLY A 881 16.47 -38.01 -29.10
N TRP A 882 17.16 -38.09 -30.24
CA TRP A 882 16.54 -37.76 -31.52
C TRP A 882 15.61 -38.88 -31.97
N ARG A 883 14.47 -38.50 -32.56
CA ARG A 883 13.57 -39.43 -33.23
C ARG A 883 13.07 -38.85 -34.55
N LEU A 884 13.38 -39.54 -35.63
CA LEU A 884 12.93 -39.19 -36.98
C LEU A 884 11.82 -40.14 -37.41
N SER A 885 10.76 -39.60 -37.98
CA SER A 885 9.70 -40.36 -38.64
C SER A 885 9.43 -39.77 -40.02
N VAL A 886 9.51 -40.59 -41.07
CA VAL A 886 9.30 -40.16 -42.46
C VAL A 886 8.19 -40.99 -43.07
N LYS A 887 7.25 -40.33 -43.74
CA LYS A 887 6.15 -41.00 -44.43
C LYS A 887 6.65 -41.57 -45.75
N LEU A 888 6.42 -42.87 -45.97
CA LEU A 888 6.86 -43.58 -47.17
C LEU A 888 5.70 -43.86 -48.13
N SER A 889 4.49 -44.10 -47.61
CA SER A 889 3.30 -44.26 -48.44
C SER A 889 2.03 -43.79 -47.72
N ASP A 890 0.99 -43.54 -48.51
CA ASP A 890 -0.32 -43.14 -48.02
C ASP A 890 -1.46 -43.89 -48.71
N ARG A 891 -2.71 -43.43 -48.52
CA ARG A 891 -3.89 -44.06 -49.13
C ARG A 891 -3.91 -44.02 -50.67
N TYR A 892 -3.07 -43.20 -51.30
CA TYR A 892 -3.00 -43.01 -52.75
C TYR A 892 -1.85 -43.79 -53.41
N GLY A 893 -0.91 -44.34 -52.63
CA GLY A 893 0.20 -45.15 -53.13
C GLY A 893 1.51 -44.88 -52.40
N ASP A 894 2.60 -45.43 -52.95
CA ASP A 894 3.94 -45.19 -52.45
C ASP A 894 4.43 -43.80 -52.84
N ILE A 895 4.84 -43.02 -51.84
CA ILE A 895 5.47 -41.70 -52.03
C ILE A 895 6.94 -41.90 -52.37
N VAL A 896 7.61 -42.81 -51.63
CA VAL A 896 8.98 -43.27 -51.89
C VAL A 896 9.05 -44.77 -51.72
N ASP A 897 9.65 -45.46 -52.69
CA ASP A 897 9.98 -46.88 -52.57
C ASP A 897 11.14 -47.06 -51.59
N LEU A 898 10.97 -47.94 -50.61
CA LEU A 898 11.99 -48.20 -49.60
C LEU A 898 13.28 -48.75 -50.23
N GLU A 899 13.16 -49.54 -51.30
CA GLU A 899 14.31 -50.07 -52.04
C GLU A 899 15.06 -48.99 -52.84
N SER A 900 14.43 -47.84 -53.07
CA SER A 900 15.07 -46.73 -53.77
C SER A 900 15.86 -45.82 -52.82
N ILE A 901 15.71 -45.93 -51.50
CA ILE A 901 16.38 -45.06 -50.53
C ILE A 901 17.85 -45.45 -50.39
N ASP A 902 18.74 -44.53 -50.77
CA ASP A 902 20.19 -44.66 -50.64
C ASP A 902 20.69 -44.12 -49.30
N ASP A 903 20.08 -43.04 -48.79
CA ASP A 903 20.37 -42.48 -47.46
C ASP A 903 19.22 -41.60 -46.94
N ILE A 904 19.22 -41.35 -45.64
CA ILE A 904 18.39 -40.33 -44.99
C ILE A 904 19.34 -39.37 -44.30
N GLU A 905 19.40 -38.13 -44.79
CA GLU A 905 20.31 -37.10 -44.33
C GLU A 905 19.58 -36.07 -43.46
N MET A 906 20.04 -35.88 -42.23
CA MET A 906 19.69 -34.72 -41.43
C MET A 906 20.77 -33.65 -41.59
N ARG A 907 20.43 -32.52 -42.20
CA ARG A 907 21.36 -31.40 -42.37
C ARG A 907 21.14 -30.38 -41.28
N VAL A 908 22.21 -30.05 -40.58
CA VAL A 908 22.17 -29.16 -39.43
C VAL A 908 23.03 -27.96 -39.75
N LYS A 909 22.40 -26.79 -39.88
CA LYS A 909 23.11 -25.52 -39.79
C LYS A 909 23.33 -25.23 -38.31
N HIS A 910 24.58 -24.98 -37.93
CA HIS A 910 24.94 -24.71 -36.54
C HIS A 910 26.08 -23.69 -36.46
N ARG A 911 26.21 -23.11 -35.27
CA ARG A 911 27.26 -22.17 -34.92
C ARG A 911 28.10 -22.74 -33.80
N PHE A 912 29.38 -22.43 -33.81
CA PHE A 912 30.36 -22.93 -32.86
C PHE A 912 31.53 -21.95 -32.71
N GLN A 913 32.37 -22.20 -31.71
CA GLN A 913 33.64 -21.53 -31.53
C GLN A 913 34.77 -22.55 -31.35
N SER A 914 35.95 -22.19 -31.84
CA SER A 914 37.16 -22.97 -31.60
C SER A 914 37.64 -22.77 -30.17
N ARG A 915 38.13 -23.85 -29.55
CA ARG A 915 38.71 -23.78 -28.21
C ARG A 915 40.15 -23.31 -28.25
N ASN A 916 40.55 -22.55 -27.23
CA ASN A 916 41.93 -22.12 -27.06
C ASN A 916 42.60 -23.03 -26.03
N ALA A 917 43.62 -23.77 -26.46
CA ALA A 917 44.48 -24.60 -25.59
C ALA A 917 45.90 -24.66 -26.16
N GLU A 918 46.90 -24.91 -25.30
CA GLU A 918 48.27 -25.14 -25.74
C GLU A 918 48.35 -26.44 -26.55
N THR A 919 48.88 -26.37 -27.76
CA THR A 919 49.08 -27.50 -28.67
C THR A 919 50.57 -27.84 -28.83
N CYS A 920 50.86 -29.03 -29.33
CA CYS A 920 52.22 -29.61 -29.35
C CYS A 920 53.26 -28.85 -30.20
N GLY A 921 52.86 -27.78 -30.88
CA GLY A 921 53.70 -26.95 -31.73
C GLY A 921 54.03 -25.55 -31.20
N GLY A 922 53.57 -25.17 -30.00
CA GLY A 922 53.90 -23.86 -29.41
C GLY A 922 53.34 -22.64 -30.15
N GLY A 923 52.25 -22.80 -30.92
CA GLY A 923 51.57 -21.72 -31.62
C GLY A 923 50.07 -21.75 -31.36
N ASP A 924 49.54 -20.63 -30.87
CA ASP A 924 48.11 -20.34 -30.93
C ASP A 924 47.63 -20.47 -32.38
N LEU A 925 46.58 -21.27 -32.61
CA LEU A 925 45.41 -20.96 -33.46
C LEU A 925 44.71 -22.24 -33.96
N GLY A 926 43.52 -22.50 -33.41
CA GLY A 926 42.33 -23.00 -34.11
C GLY A 926 42.33 -24.43 -34.69
N PRO A 927 41.15 -24.91 -35.14
CA PRO A 927 40.97 -26.24 -35.68
C PRO A 927 41.83 -26.42 -36.95
N LEU A 928 42.23 -27.66 -37.21
CA LEU A 928 42.77 -28.05 -38.51
C LEU A 928 41.71 -27.74 -39.59
N LEU A 929 41.86 -26.60 -40.27
CA LEU A 929 41.20 -26.33 -41.55
C LEU A 929 41.68 -27.41 -42.52
N LEU A 930 40.91 -28.51 -42.60
CA LEU A 930 41.02 -29.49 -43.67
C LEU A 930 40.70 -28.73 -44.97
N LEU A 931 41.74 -28.33 -45.69
CA LEU A 931 41.66 -27.85 -47.06
C LEU A 931 40.81 -28.84 -47.88
N LYS A 932 39.81 -28.28 -48.57
CA LYS A 932 38.80 -28.94 -49.42
C LYS A 932 39.24 -30.20 -50.14
#